data_AF-L7ULW5-F1
#
_entry.id   AF-L7ULW5-F1
#
_cell.length_a   1.000
_cell.length_b   1.000
_cell.length_c   1.000
_cell.angle_alpha   90.00
_cell.angle_beta   90.00
_cell.angle_gamma   90.00
#
_symmetry.space_group_name_H-M   'P 1'
#
loop_
_entity.id
_entity.type
_entity.pdbx_description
1 polymer ?
#
loop_
_entity_poly.entity_id
_entity_poly.type
_entity_poly.pdbx_seq_one_letter_code
_entity_poly.pdbx_strand_id
1 'polypeptide(L)'
;MSVVRRVLVSLLPCLVLAASASWAQTSSGFVNWEHPHVHPLELTPDGSRLLAVNTADNRLLVFSLASGTPVLTASIPVGLDPVSVRARSNTEAWVVNHVSDSVSIVDLTTSNVKATVPTDDEPADVAFAGSPQRAFISCSQVNRVLVLDASNPLATPTRLALQGEEPRALAVNAAGTQVYVAFFESGNRTTVLGGGNAMGSGGFPPNVVSSSAGPYGGVNPPPNSGSAFNPPKKTGNPNPPPVGLIVKKDASGRWLDDNRGDWTRFVSGTSAASSGRRAGWDLPDRDLAIINASTLAITYASGLMNLDMALSVHPGGRVVVVGTDSTNEVRFEPNLKGRFLRVLAASVDPANPATVARFDLNPHLTYTTPTLPQATRDVALGDPRGIAWNTAGTRAYVTGMGSNNVAVMDDTGARITQINVGEGPTGVVLSGTRLYVLNKFAASLSVIDTATNTELFRVPFFDPTPVAIKAGRPHLYDTHKSSGLGHVACASCHIDGRLDRLAWDLGDPSGNMKAVTGQNLGMGIPGLTAGFQSWHTMKGPITTQTLQDIIGKEPLHWRGDRAGLEEFNDAFQSLQGDDTLLTLVEMQQFENFLATLTFPPNPFRNLDNSLPTSLPLPGHFTTGRFGTAGQPLPNGNAVNGLRIYRPPRLLDSGRFACATCHTLPTGMGADVLWNGNQFVPFAGGPSGERHTGLISVDGFSNVTMKISQLRNLYEKVGMEFTQTSNLAGFGFSHDGGVDSIARFLTLPVFTLQSDQEVADMVAFMLAFSGSDLPKGTNTTVAEPPGPDSKDTHAAVGKQVTLTSASPTPAQTTTLTALLSLADTGKVGLVVKGLQGGVARGFTYMGGGLFQTDRAAETVTASLLQTLARAGGELTYTVVPKGSEVRIGIDRDLDGALDRDELDRGTRPDDPASRISP
;
A
#
# COMPACT_ATOMS: atom_id res chain seq x y z
N MET A 1 43.45 -46.85 48.81
CA MET A 1 44.14 -45.56 48.58
C MET A 1 43.08 -44.53 48.24
N SER A 2 42.35 -44.01 49.24
CA SER A 2 42.63 -42.76 50.01
C SER A 2 42.64 -41.52 49.11
N VAL A 3 41.58 -40.71 49.09
CA VAL A 3 41.24 -39.64 50.06
C VAL A 3 42.37 -38.62 50.25
N VAL A 4 42.08 -37.35 49.94
CA VAL A 4 42.43 -36.03 50.57
C VAL A 4 42.24 -34.99 49.45
N ARG A 5 41.25 -34.07 49.36
CA ARG A 5 40.56 -33.12 50.25
C ARG A 5 41.37 -31.84 50.58
N ARG A 6 40.81 -30.69 50.16
CA ARG A 6 40.85 -29.29 50.70
C ARG A 6 41.42 -28.23 49.74
N VAL A 7 40.94 -26.98 49.63
CA VAL A 7 39.71 -26.21 50.02
C VAL A 7 39.97 -24.75 49.56
N LEU A 8 38.94 -24.06 49.03
CA LEU A 8 38.61 -22.60 48.97
C LEU A 8 39.72 -21.51 48.79
N VAL A 9 39.52 -20.28 48.28
CA VAL A 9 38.52 -19.46 47.55
C VAL A 9 39.24 -18.10 47.38
N SER A 10 39.16 -17.43 46.23
CA SER A 10 39.13 -15.94 46.14
C SER A 10 38.88 -15.44 44.72
N LEU A 11 37.99 -14.46 44.64
CA LEU A 11 37.32 -13.84 43.48
C LEU A 11 38.24 -13.02 42.54
N LEU A 12 37.93 -13.02 41.24
CA LEU A 12 37.79 -11.81 40.38
C LEU A 12 37.09 -12.21 39.05
N PRO A 13 36.28 -11.33 38.44
CA PRO A 13 35.18 -11.69 37.54
C PRO A 13 35.62 -11.91 36.08
N CYS A 14 34.92 -12.81 35.41
CA CYS A 14 34.98 -13.00 33.96
C CYS A 14 34.58 -11.72 33.22
N LEU A 15 35.54 -11.05 32.57
CA LEU A 15 35.27 -10.29 31.36
C LEU A 15 34.99 -11.30 30.24
N VAL A 16 33.71 -11.59 30.01
CA VAL A 16 33.27 -11.98 28.66
C VAL A 16 33.05 -10.67 27.92
N LEU A 17 34.06 -10.28 27.14
CA LEU A 17 33.90 -9.22 26.14
C LEU A 17 32.81 -9.69 25.17
N ALA A 18 31.64 -9.07 25.29
CA ALA A 18 30.60 -9.13 24.30
C ALA A 18 31.18 -8.58 22.99
N ALA A 19 31.44 -9.45 22.03
CA ALA A 19 31.53 -9.06 20.63
C ALA A 19 30.11 -8.70 20.18
N SER A 20 29.69 -7.46 20.45
CA SER A 20 28.58 -6.83 19.76
C SER A 20 29.01 -6.65 18.30
N ALA A 21 28.76 -7.67 17.48
CA ALA A 21 28.76 -7.50 16.04
C ALA A 21 27.70 -6.44 15.73
N SER A 22 28.15 -5.30 15.23
CA SER A 22 27.32 -4.26 14.67
C SER A 22 26.70 -4.77 13.37
N TRP A 23 25.45 -5.24 13.42
CA TRP A 23 24.66 -5.57 12.22
C TRP A 23 24.06 -4.30 11.58
N ALA A 24 24.82 -3.20 11.56
CA ALA A 24 24.51 -2.03 10.75
C ALA A 24 25.27 -2.17 9.42
N GLN A 25 24.84 -3.11 8.58
CA GLN A 25 25.23 -3.07 7.17
C GLN A 25 24.22 -2.15 6.48
N THR A 26 24.66 -0.91 6.24
CA THR A 26 23.98 0.07 5.39
C THR A 26 23.68 -0.58 4.04
N SER A 27 22.42 -0.90 3.74
CA SER A 27 22.02 -1.27 2.38
C SER A 27 21.96 0.01 1.54
N SER A 28 23.13 0.59 1.22
CA SER A 28 23.21 1.73 0.31
C SER A 28 22.82 1.25 -1.08
N GLY A 29 21.53 1.38 -1.45
CA GLY A 29 21.07 1.18 -2.83
C GLY A 29 19.76 0.42 -3.04
N PHE A 30 19.06 0.00 -1.98
CA PHE A 30 17.72 -0.61 -2.07
C PHE A 30 16.67 0.29 -1.40
N VAL A 31 15.53 0.49 -2.07
CA VAL A 31 14.36 1.21 -1.51
C VAL A 31 13.20 0.24 -1.47
N ASN A 32 12.55 0.13 -0.31
CA ASN A 32 11.43 -0.78 -0.12
C ASN A 32 10.09 -0.05 -0.15
N TRP A 33 9.30 -0.31 -1.20
CA TRP A 33 7.94 0.21 -1.36
C TRP A 33 6.83 -0.84 -1.16
N GLU A 34 7.21 -2.12 -1.09
CA GLU A 34 6.30 -3.27 -0.97
C GLU A 34 5.13 -3.30 -1.98
N HIS A 35 5.20 -2.68 -3.17
CA HIS A 35 4.04 -2.67 -4.08
C HIS A 35 3.59 -4.09 -4.48
N PRO A 36 2.28 -4.31 -4.64
CA PRO A 36 1.73 -5.62 -4.92
C PRO A 36 1.86 -6.03 -6.37
N HIS A 37 2.05 -7.33 -6.57
CA HIS A 37 1.94 -7.93 -7.90
C HIS A 37 0.48 -8.06 -8.31
N VAL A 38 0.23 -8.04 -9.62
CA VAL A 38 -1.10 -8.29 -10.19
C VAL A 38 -1.05 -9.52 -11.10
N HIS A 39 -0.21 -9.48 -12.12
CA HIS A 39 0.02 -10.60 -13.04
C HIS A 39 1.52 -10.72 -13.35
N PRO A 40 2.31 -11.18 -12.37
CA PRO A 40 3.76 -11.08 -12.43
C PRO A 40 4.41 -12.24 -13.22
N LEU A 41 3.60 -13.13 -13.81
CA LEU A 41 4.03 -14.33 -14.50
C LEU A 41 3.13 -14.58 -15.72
N GLU A 42 3.70 -14.84 -16.89
CA GLU A 42 2.96 -15.00 -18.16
C GLU A 42 3.67 -15.99 -19.10
N LEU A 43 2.92 -16.68 -19.97
CA LEU A 43 3.49 -17.50 -21.05
C LEU A 43 3.48 -16.74 -22.37
N THR A 44 4.47 -16.98 -23.23
CA THR A 44 4.31 -16.60 -24.64
C THR A 44 3.15 -17.40 -25.27
N PRO A 45 2.43 -16.85 -26.27
CA PRO A 45 1.29 -17.54 -26.89
C PRO A 45 1.58 -18.96 -27.40
N ASP A 46 2.81 -19.25 -27.84
CA ASP A 46 3.24 -20.60 -28.24
C ASP A 46 3.61 -21.53 -27.07
N GLY A 47 3.58 -21.05 -25.83
CA GLY A 47 3.94 -21.79 -24.62
C GLY A 47 5.43 -22.13 -24.50
N SER A 48 6.29 -21.59 -25.37
CA SER A 48 7.72 -21.92 -25.41
C SER A 48 8.54 -21.17 -24.35
N ARG A 49 8.05 -20.01 -23.89
CA ARG A 49 8.72 -19.17 -22.91
C ARG A 49 7.80 -18.78 -21.76
N LEU A 50 8.40 -18.70 -20.58
CA LEU A 50 7.80 -18.19 -19.35
C LEU A 50 8.45 -16.84 -19.01
N LEU A 51 7.63 -15.83 -18.79
CA LEU A 51 8.02 -14.46 -18.51
C LEU A 51 7.68 -14.14 -17.05
N ALA A 52 8.63 -13.63 -16.27
CA ALA A 52 8.40 -13.29 -14.86
C ALA A 52 8.97 -11.90 -14.53
N VAL A 53 8.23 -11.09 -13.79
CA VAL A 53 8.80 -9.84 -13.25
C VAL A 53 9.64 -10.15 -12.01
N ASN A 54 10.83 -9.57 -11.94
CA ASN A 54 11.66 -9.50 -10.75
C ASN A 54 11.64 -8.07 -10.23
N THR A 55 10.67 -7.81 -9.35
CA THR A 55 10.36 -6.49 -8.81
C THR A 55 11.51 -5.89 -8.02
N ALA A 56 12.14 -6.69 -7.14
CA ALA A 56 13.29 -6.25 -6.35
C ALA A 56 14.49 -5.81 -7.22
N ASP A 57 14.62 -6.38 -8.42
CA ASP A 57 15.73 -6.11 -9.32
C ASP A 57 15.39 -5.18 -10.51
N ASN A 58 14.13 -4.76 -10.65
CA ASN A 58 13.63 -3.94 -11.78
C ASN A 58 13.86 -4.61 -13.15
N ARG A 59 13.55 -5.92 -13.26
CA ARG A 59 13.79 -6.69 -14.49
C ARG A 59 12.63 -7.57 -14.92
N LEU A 60 12.57 -7.83 -16.22
CA LEU A 60 11.85 -8.96 -16.81
C LEU A 60 12.80 -10.15 -16.97
N LEU A 61 12.42 -11.30 -16.41
CA LEU A 61 13.10 -12.57 -16.60
C LEU A 61 12.40 -13.38 -17.69
N VAL A 62 13.19 -14.00 -18.58
CA VAL A 62 12.70 -14.84 -19.67
C VAL A 62 13.28 -16.24 -19.54
N PHE A 63 12.41 -17.22 -19.31
CA PHE A 63 12.78 -18.63 -19.20
C PHE A 63 12.35 -19.41 -20.44
N SER A 64 13.24 -20.23 -20.98
CA SER A 64 12.89 -21.26 -21.97
C SER A 64 12.26 -22.46 -21.28
N LEU A 65 11.19 -23.01 -21.87
CA LEU A 65 10.54 -24.23 -21.41
C LEU A 65 10.88 -25.46 -22.27
N ALA A 66 11.82 -25.35 -23.20
CA ALA A 66 12.12 -26.40 -24.18
C ALA A 66 12.57 -27.74 -23.56
N SER A 67 13.21 -27.72 -22.40
CA SER A 67 13.66 -28.91 -21.67
C SER A 67 12.63 -29.47 -20.68
N GLY A 68 11.45 -28.86 -20.57
CA GLY A 68 10.45 -29.14 -19.53
C GLY A 68 10.79 -28.57 -18.15
N THR A 69 11.98 -27.98 -17.99
CA THR A 69 12.41 -27.22 -16.80
C THR A 69 12.64 -25.77 -17.22
N PRO A 70 12.14 -24.76 -16.50
CA PRO A 70 12.43 -23.36 -16.80
C PRO A 70 13.94 -23.09 -16.73
N VAL A 71 14.53 -22.67 -17.86
CA VAL A 71 15.93 -22.25 -17.95
C VAL A 71 15.98 -20.77 -18.25
N LEU A 72 16.59 -19.98 -17.36
CA LEU A 72 16.74 -18.53 -17.56
C LEU A 72 17.59 -18.27 -18.81
N THR A 73 17.04 -17.51 -19.77
CA THR A 73 17.68 -17.18 -21.05
C THR A 73 17.95 -15.69 -21.22
N ALA A 74 17.18 -14.83 -20.56
CA ALA A 74 17.42 -13.39 -20.54
C ALA A 74 16.94 -12.75 -19.23
N SER A 75 17.60 -11.66 -18.85
CA SER A 75 17.27 -10.81 -17.70
C SER A 75 17.35 -9.35 -18.16
N ILE A 76 16.20 -8.73 -18.41
CA ILE A 76 16.07 -7.49 -19.18
C ILE A 76 15.69 -6.35 -18.23
N PRO A 77 16.52 -5.29 -18.10
CA PRO A 77 16.15 -4.11 -17.32
C PRO A 77 14.88 -3.44 -17.86
N VAL A 78 13.95 -3.10 -16.97
CA VAL A 78 12.71 -2.36 -17.27
C VAL A 78 12.61 -1.12 -16.38
N GLY A 79 11.42 -0.54 -16.23
CA GLY A 79 11.19 0.54 -15.26
C GLY A 79 11.21 0.05 -13.81
N LEU A 80 11.02 0.99 -12.88
CA LEU A 80 11.08 0.71 -11.46
C LEU A 80 9.83 -0.02 -10.97
N ASP A 81 10.06 -0.99 -10.09
CA ASP A 81 9.02 -1.76 -9.40
C ASP A 81 8.01 -2.42 -10.37
N PRO A 82 8.46 -3.32 -11.28
CA PRO A 82 7.58 -3.99 -12.22
C PRO A 82 6.62 -4.95 -11.49
N VAL A 83 5.32 -4.86 -11.77
CA VAL A 83 4.26 -5.61 -11.05
C VAL A 83 3.44 -6.56 -11.95
N SER A 84 3.53 -6.37 -13.26
CA SER A 84 2.79 -7.16 -14.24
C SER A 84 3.56 -7.33 -15.55
N VAL A 85 3.37 -8.47 -16.21
CA VAL A 85 3.82 -8.73 -17.58
C VAL A 85 2.71 -9.35 -18.41
N ARG A 86 2.58 -8.95 -19.69
CA ARG A 86 1.78 -9.66 -20.71
C ARG A 86 2.56 -9.87 -22.00
N ALA A 87 2.49 -11.07 -22.56
CA ALA A 87 2.97 -11.35 -23.91
C ALA A 87 1.91 -10.92 -24.93
N ARG A 88 2.21 -9.90 -25.75
CA ARG A 88 1.33 -9.52 -26.87
C ARG A 88 1.48 -10.49 -28.04
N SER A 89 2.68 -11.02 -28.22
CA SER A 89 3.04 -12.01 -29.23
C SER A 89 4.16 -12.91 -28.71
N ASN A 90 4.59 -13.87 -29.53
CA ASN A 90 5.77 -14.67 -29.18
C ASN A 90 7.04 -13.82 -29.11
N THR A 91 7.10 -12.62 -29.68
CA THR A 91 8.32 -11.79 -29.74
C THR A 91 8.21 -10.48 -28.98
N GLU A 92 7.08 -10.18 -28.35
CA GLU A 92 6.83 -8.90 -27.69
C GLU A 92 6.10 -9.08 -26.36
N ALA A 93 6.66 -8.49 -25.30
CA ALA A 93 6.05 -8.43 -23.98
C ALA A 93 5.90 -6.99 -23.51
N TRP A 94 4.86 -6.73 -22.72
CA TRP A 94 4.59 -5.43 -22.09
C TRP A 94 4.71 -5.61 -20.59
N VAL A 95 5.58 -4.83 -19.96
CA VAL A 95 5.88 -4.91 -18.53
C VAL A 95 5.43 -3.62 -17.87
N VAL A 96 4.53 -3.72 -16.90
CA VAL A 96 3.96 -2.57 -16.20
C VAL A 96 4.87 -2.23 -15.02
N ASN A 97 5.38 -1.00 -14.99
CA ASN A 97 6.33 -0.51 -14.00
C ASN A 97 5.62 0.50 -13.09
N HIS A 98 5.28 0.05 -11.87
CA HIS A 98 4.35 0.77 -11.00
C HIS A 98 4.91 2.13 -10.57
N VAL A 99 6.14 2.17 -10.05
CA VAL A 99 6.79 3.42 -9.60
C VAL A 99 7.22 4.31 -10.77
N SER A 100 7.38 3.73 -11.97
CA SER A 100 7.83 4.47 -13.14
C SER A 100 6.71 5.17 -13.93
N ASP A 101 5.44 4.95 -13.55
CA ASP A 101 4.26 5.38 -14.32
C ASP A 101 4.41 5.06 -15.81
N SER A 102 4.80 3.82 -16.09
CA SER A 102 5.12 3.43 -17.45
C SER A 102 4.84 1.96 -17.74
N VAL A 103 4.77 1.65 -19.03
CA VAL A 103 4.85 0.29 -19.54
C VAL A 103 6.06 0.15 -20.46
N SER A 104 6.98 -0.75 -20.12
CA SER A 104 8.10 -1.11 -20.99
C SER A 104 7.64 -2.10 -22.05
N ILE A 105 7.84 -1.77 -23.33
CA ILE A 105 7.62 -2.66 -24.45
C ILE A 105 8.94 -3.36 -24.77
N VAL A 106 8.99 -4.65 -24.49
CA VAL A 106 10.18 -5.50 -24.62
C VAL A 106 10.11 -6.31 -25.91
N ASP A 107 11.18 -6.24 -26.70
CA ASP A 107 11.42 -7.19 -27.78
C ASP A 107 12.14 -8.42 -27.21
N LEU A 108 11.46 -9.56 -27.22
CA LEU A 108 11.95 -10.81 -26.67
C LEU A 108 12.97 -11.51 -27.58
N THR A 109 13.20 -11.00 -28.79
CA THR A 109 14.21 -11.52 -29.73
C THR A 109 15.55 -10.87 -29.46
N THR A 110 15.56 -9.55 -29.28
CA THR A 110 16.78 -8.78 -28.98
C THR A 110 17.06 -8.67 -27.49
N SER A 111 16.08 -9.02 -26.64
CA SER A 111 16.14 -8.86 -25.18
C SER A 111 16.35 -7.41 -24.75
N ASN A 112 15.65 -6.48 -25.40
CA ASN A 112 15.75 -5.04 -25.14
C ASN A 112 14.38 -4.36 -25.00
N VAL A 113 14.31 -3.29 -24.23
CA VAL A 113 13.16 -2.38 -24.22
C VAL A 113 13.22 -1.51 -25.49
N LYS A 114 12.29 -1.72 -26.41
CA LYS A 114 12.23 -0.95 -27.67
C LYS A 114 11.42 0.34 -27.58
N ALA A 115 10.56 0.46 -26.58
CA ALA A 115 9.77 1.65 -26.30
C ALA A 115 9.29 1.64 -24.85
N THR A 116 9.00 2.83 -24.32
CA THR A 116 8.37 3.01 -23.01
C THR A 116 7.14 3.88 -23.19
N VAL A 117 5.98 3.36 -22.80
CA VAL A 117 4.69 4.05 -22.84
C VAL A 117 4.50 4.77 -21.50
N PRO A 118 4.42 6.11 -21.47
CA PRO A 118 4.04 6.81 -20.24
C PRO A 118 2.55 6.56 -19.94
N THR A 119 2.22 6.35 -18.68
CA THR A 119 0.85 6.15 -18.22
C THR A 119 0.39 7.33 -17.35
N ASP A 120 -0.87 7.29 -16.91
CA ASP A 120 -1.27 8.02 -15.71
C ASP A 120 -0.75 7.23 -14.48
N ASP A 121 -0.84 7.84 -13.30
CA ASP A 121 -0.18 7.40 -12.07
C ASP A 121 -0.57 5.98 -11.60
N GLU A 122 0.42 5.27 -11.06
CA GLU A 122 0.32 3.91 -10.51
C GLU A 122 -0.33 2.90 -11.46
N PRO A 123 0.29 2.61 -12.62
CA PRO A 123 -0.20 1.56 -13.49
C PRO A 123 -0.03 0.19 -12.81
N ALA A 124 -1.03 -0.68 -12.96
CA ALA A 124 -1.09 -1.95 -12.24
C ALA A 124 -1.10 -3.17 -13.18
N ASP A 125 -1.77 -3.07 -14.33
CA ASP A 125 -1.88 -4.19 -15.26
C ASP A 125 -2.13 -3.73 -16.69
N VAL A 126 -1.94 -4.64 -17.66
CA VAL A 126 -2.28 -4.43 -19.06
C VAL A 126 -2.99 -5.65 -19.65
N ALA A 127 -3.96 -5.43 -20.53
CA ALA A 127 -4.68 -6.47 -21.25
C ALA A 127 -4.95 -6.09 -22.71
N PHE A 128 -4.98 -7.07 -23.62
CA PHE A 128 -5.19 -6.85 -25.05
C PHE A 128 -6.55 -7.35 -25.53
N ALA A 129 -7.34 -6.47 -26.15
CA ALA A 129 -8.70 -6.80 -26.61
C ALA A 129 -9.13 -5.95 -27.82
N GLY A 130 -10.15 -6.39 -28.54
CA GLY A 130 -10.74 -5.69 -29.70
C GLY A 130 -10.13 -6.05 -31.05
N SER A 131 -10.77 -5.55 -32.11
CA SER A 131 -10.29 -5.62 -33.51
C SER A 131 -10.51 -4.26 -34.18
N PRO A 132 -9.45 -3.48 -34.50
CA PRO A 132 -8.03 -3.78 -34.26
C PRO A 132 -7.70 -3.94 -32.77
N GLN A 133 -6.62 -4.67 -32.47
CA GLN A 133 -6.21 -4.98 -31.09
C GLN A 133 -5.79 -3.71 -30.35
N ARG A 134 -6.41 -3.47 -29.19
CA ARG A 134 -6.11 -2.36 -28.28
C ARG A 134 -5.49 -2.88 -27.00
N ALA A 135 -4.64 -2.08 -26.38
CA ALA A 135 -4.16 -2.33 -25.03
C ALA A 135 -4.95 -1.49 -24.02
N PHE A 136 -5.39 -2.12 -22.95
CA PHE A 136 -6.10 -1.54 -21.82
C PHE A 136 -5.15 -1.58 -20.63
N ILE A 137 -4.79 -0.43 -20.06
CA ILE A 137 -3.87 -0.33 -18.93
C ILE A 137 -4.63 0.25 -17.74
N SER A 138 -4.66 -0.44 -16.61
CA SER A 138 -5.25 0.06 -15.37
C SER A 138 -4.27 1.02 -14.67
N CYS A 139 -4.77 2.18 -14.24
CA CYS A 139 -4.04 3.18 -13.46
C CYS A 139 -4.80 3.41 -12.14
N SER A 140 -4.25 2.88 -11.05
CA SER A 140 -4.97 2.67 -9.79
C SER A 140 -5.25 3.98 -9.06
N GLN A 141 -4.21 4.79 -8.80
CA GLN A 141 -4.33 6.04 -8.03
C GLN A 141 -5.33 7.06 -8.61
N VAL A 142 -5.57 6.99 -9.93
CA VAL A 142 -6.44 7.91 -10.65
C VAL A 142 -7.78 7.31 -11.09
N ASN A 143 -8.09 6.08 -10.65
CA ASN A 143 -9.33 5.35 -10.93
C ASN A 143 -9.68 5.29 -12.43
N ARG A 144 -8.71 4.91 -13.26
CA ARG A 144 -8.83 4.95 -14.74
C ARG A 144 -8.29 3.72 -15.45
N VAL A 145 -8.77 3.53 -16.67
CA VAL A 145 -8.14 2.66 -17.68
C VAL A 145 -7.73 3.48 -18.89
N LEU A 146 -6.47 3.38 -19.29
CA LEU A 146 -5.97 3.90 -20.56
C LEU A 146 -6.23 2.90 -21.68
N VAL A 147 -6.68 3.38 -22.84
CA VAL A 147 -6.90 2.56 -24.03
C VAL A 147 -6.10 3.13 -25.19
N LEU A 148 -5.23 2.31 -25.77
CA LEU A 148 -4.38 2.68 -26.90
C LEU A 148 -4.39 1.60 -27.99
N ASP A 149 -4.05 2.00 -29.21
CA ASP A 149 -3.77 1.06 -30.30
C ASP A 149 -2.46 0.32 -29.99
N ALA A 150 -2.52 -1.00 -29.87
CA ALA A 150 -1.35 -1.81 -29.52
C ALA A 150 -0.27 -1.81 -30.62
N SER A 151 -0.63 -1.45 -31.86
CA SER A 151 0.31 -1.29 -32.98
C SER A 151 0.98 0.08 -33.03
N ASN A 152 0.40 1.08 -32.35
CA ASN A 152 0.95 2.42 -32.22
C ASN A 152 0.90 2.90 -30.76
N PRO A 153 1.70 2.27 -29.87
CA PRO A 153 1.52 2.42 -28.44
C PRO A 153 1.97 3.77 -27.86
N LEU A 154 2.64 4.61 -28.66
CA LEU A 154 3.07 5.96 -28.26
C LEU A 154 2.07 7.06 -28.66
N ALA A 155 0.94 6.69 -29.28
CA ALA A 155 -0.15 7.63 -29.53
C ALA A 155 -0.85 8.04 -28.23
N THR A 156 -1.50 9.20 -28.23
CA THR A 156 -2.29 9.67 -27.07
C THR A 156 -3.39 8.66 -26.73
N PRO A 157 -3.43 8.14 -25.49
CA PRO A 157 -4.45 7.16 -25.11
C PRO A 157 -5.82 7.81 -24.90
N THR A 158 -6.87 7.03 -25.11
CA THR A 158 -8.20 7.32 -24.57
C THR A 158 -8.22 7.02 -23.07
N ARG A 159 -8.79 7.92 -22.27
CA ARG A 159 -8.88 7.76 -20.80
C ARG A 159 -10.30 7.42 -20.39
N LEU A 160 -10.50 6.25 -19.81
CA LEU A 160 -11.80 5.80 -19.29
C LEU A 160 -11.82 5.94 -17.78
N ALA A 161 -12.64 6.85 -17.26
CA ALA A 161 -12.88 6.97 -15.83
C ALA A 161 -13.73 5.80 -15.34
N LEU A 162 -13.28 5.17 -14.26
CA LEU A 162 -14.00 4.11 -13.58
C LEU A 162 -14.65 4.64 -12.30
N GLN A 163 -15.70 3.96 -11.86
CA GLN A 163 -16.45 4.31 -10.64
C GLN A 163 -16.19 3.27 -9.55
N GLY A 164 -14.93 3.04 -9.23
CA GLY A 164 -14.43 2.20 -8.15
C GLY A 164 -13.00 2.62 -7.81
N GLU A 165 -12.52 2.31 -6.61
CA GLU A 165 -11.17 2.67 -6.16
C GLU A 165 -10.14 1.62 -6.59
N GLU A 166 -8.97 2.09 -7.00
CA GLU A 166 -7.81 1.27 -7.35
C GLU A 166 -8.12 0.13 -8.33
N PRO A 167 -8.55 0.42 -9.57
CA PRO A 167 -8.61 -0.62 -10.60
C PRO A 167 -7.21 -1.23 -10.78
N ARG A 168 -7.09 -2.55 -10.58
CA ARG A 168 -5.80 -3.26 -10.67
C ARG A 168 -5.84 -4.38 -11.70
N ALA A 169 -6.37 -5.55 -11.34
CA ALA A 169 -6.30 -6.75 -12.17
C ALA A 169 -7.20 -6.64 -13.42
N LEU A 170 -6.64 -7.03 -14.57
CA LEU A 170 -7.34 -7.07 -15.85
C LEU A 170 -7.38 -8.49 -16.40
N ALA A 171 -8.53 -8.90 -16.95
CA ALA A 171 -8.61 -10.06 -17.83
C ALA A 171 -9.55 -9.81 -19.02
N VAL A 172 -9.49 -10.70 -20.00
CA VAL A 172 -10.23 -10.58 -21.27
C VAL A 172 -10.97 -11.87 -21.53
N ASN A 173 -12.18 -11.79 -22.06
CA ASN A 173 -12.89 -12.98 -22.50
C ASN A 173 -12.21 -13.63 -23.72
N ALA A 174 -12.50 -14.91 -23.96
CA ALA A 174 -11.87 -15.67 -25.06
C ALA A 174 -12.08 -15.03 -26.46
N ALA A 175 -13.17 -14.30 -26.65
CA ALA A 175 -13.48 -13.61 -27.91
C ALA A 175 -12.72 -12.28 -28.08
N GLY A 176 -12.05 -11.77 -27.04
CA GLY A 176 -11.40 -10.46 -27.08
C GLY A 176 -12.38 -9.28 -27.14
N THR A 177 -13.65 -9.47 -26.80
CA THR A 177 -14.71 -8.45 -26.93
C THR A 177 -15.05 -7.74 -25.62
N GLN A 178 -14.60 -8.27 -24.48
CA GLN A 178 -14.82 -7.69 -23.16
C GLN A 178 -13.54 -7.70 -22.34
N VAL A 179 -13.29 -6.60 -21.63
CA VAL A 179 -12.22 -6.46 -20.63
C VAL A 179 -12.88 -6.35 -19.26
N TYR A 180 -12.38 -7.11 -18.30
CA TYR A 180 -12.83 -7.13 -16.91
C TYR A 180 -11.77 -6.46 -16.04
N VAL A 181 -12.19 -5.62 -15.09
CA VAL A 181 -11.31 -4.86 -14.21
C VAL A 181 -11.77 -5.04 -12.76
N ALA A 182 -10.94 -5.63 -11.90
CA ALA A 182 -11.22 -5.71 -10.47
C ALA A 182 -10.76 -4.44 -9.75
N PHE A 183 -11.56 -3.97 -8.80
CA PHE A 183 -11.24 -2.85 -7.93
C PHE A 183 -10.60 -3.36 -6.64
N PHE A 184 -9.32 -3.08 -6.47
CA PHE A 184 -8.56 -3.60 -5.33
C PHE A 184 -9.14 -3.12 -4.00
N GLU A 185 -9.69 -1.91 -3.94
CA GLU A 185 -10.30 -1.35 -2.72
C GLU A 185 -11.79 -1.08 -2.94
N SER A 186 -12.58 -2.12 -3.23
CA SER A 186 -14.02 -1.96 -3.48
C SER A 186 -14.83 -1.54 -2.23
N GLY A 187 -14.32 -1.86 -1.04
CA GLY A 187 -15.04 -1.71 0.22
C GLY A 187 -16.02 -2.87 0.47
N ASN A 188 -16.57 -2.99 1.68
CA ASN A 188 -17.53 -4.05 2.04
C ASN A 188 -18.89 -3.48 2.45
N ARG A 189 -19.32 -2.39 1.80
CA ARG A 189 -20.55 -1.66 2.14
C ARG A 189 -20.63 -1.18 3.59
N THR A 190 -19.51 -0.84 4.21
CA THR A 190 -19.49 -0.22 5.54
C THR A 190 -19.22 1.28 5.47
N THR A 191 -19.77 2.02 6.43
CA THR A 191 -19.45 3.43 6.68
C THR A 191 -19.55 3.69 8.17
N VAL A 192 -19.15 4.88 8.61
CA VAL A 192 -19.20 5.30 10.01
C VAL A 192 -20.23 6.41 10.24
N LEU A 193 -21.02 6.28 11.30
CA LEU A 193 -21.71 7.40 11.93
C LEU A 193 -20.75 8.03 12.92
N GLY A 194 -20.30 9.26 12.65
CA GLY A 194 -19.25 9.90 13.42
C GLY A 194 -19.57 10.03 14.92
N GLY A 195 -18.54 9.93 15.75
CA GLY A 195 -18.64 9.94 17.22
C GLY A 195 -18.77 11.31 17.88
N GLY A 196 -18.83 12.39 17.07
CA GLY A 196 -18.55 13.79 17.41
C GLY A 196 -19.20 14.44 18.64
N ASN A 197 -19.07 15.76 18.71
CA ASN A 197 -19.76 16.57 19.72
C ASN A 197 -21.28 16.33 19.73
N ALA A 198 -21.91 16.60 20.88
CA ALA A 198 -23.35 16.44 21.07
C ALA A 198 -24.15 17.15 19.97
N MET A 199 -25.29 16.54 19.59
CA MET A 199 -26.20 17.04 18.55
C MET A 199 -26.52 18.53 18.76
N GLY A 200 -26.33 19.36 17.72
CA GLY A 200 -26.82 20.74 17.66
C GLY A 200 -25.81 21.87 17.87
N SER A 201 -24.53 21.59 18.15
CA SER A 201 -23.53 22.63 18.43
C SER A 201 -22.51 22.87 17.30
N GLY A 202 -22.95 23.08 16.05
CA GLY A 202 -22.09 23.54 14.94
C GLY A 202 -20.82 22.73 14.61
N GLY A 203 -20.58 21.62 15.30
CA GLY A 203 -19.42 20.74 15.18
C GLY A 203 -19.75 19.55 14.28
N PHE A 204 -18.75 19.09 13.55
CA PHE A 204 -18.87 18.02 12.58
C PHE A 204 -17.71 17.03 12.79
N PRO A 205 -17.93 15.70 12.69
CA PRO A 205 -19.17 15.06 12.27
C PRO A 205 -20.24 15.08 13.38
N PRO A 206 -21.53 15.23 13.03
CA PRO A 206 -22.61 15.17 14.03
C PRO A 206 -22.71 13.78 14.67
N ASN A 207 -22.87 13.74 15.99
CA ASN A 207 -23.02 12.48 16.73
C ASN A 207 -24.48 12.01 16.79
N VAL A 208 -24.95 11.46 15.67
CA VAL A 208 -26.29 10.86 15.59
C VAL A 208 -26.42 9.56 16.39
N VAL A 209 -25.30 8.94 16.79
CA VAL A 209 -25.30 7.74 17.64
C VAL A 209 -25.92 8.05 19.01
N SER A 210 -25.68 9.25 19.53
CA SER A 210 -26.28 9.76 20.77
C SER A 210 -27.71 10.30 20.61
N SER A 211 -28.33 10.19 19.42
CA SER A 211 -29.70 10.67 19.19
C SER A 211 -30.74 9.74 19.82
N SER A 212 -31.71 10.32 20.52
CA SER A 212 -32.87 9.57 21.04
C SER A 212 -33.76 8.99 19.93
N ALA A 213 -33.64 9.48 18.70
CA ALA A 213 -34.29 8.91 17.52
C ALA A 213 -33.50 7.74 16.89
N GLY A 214 -32.35 7.38 17.46
CA GLY A 214 -31.59 6.18 17.11
C GLY A 214 -32.21 4.90 17.68
N PRO A 215 -31.81 3.71 17.17
CA PRO A 215 -32.36 2.42 17.59
C PRO A 215 -32.27 2.13 19.09
N TYR A 216 -31.31 2.75 19.78
CA TYR A 216 -31.05 2.54 21.21
C TYR A 216 -31.41 3.73 22.08
N GLY A 217 -32.26 4.64 21.60
CA GLY A 217 -32.77 5.75 22.42
C GLY A 217 -31.69 6.71 22.95
N GLY A 218 -30.58 6.86 22.23
CA GLY A 218 -29.48 7.77 22.58
C GLY A 218 -28.36 7.15 23.44
N VAL A 219 -28.38 5.85 23.68
CA VAL A 219 -27.28 5.14 24.37
C VAL A 219 -26.04 5.10 23.46
N ASN A 220 -24.94 5.70 23.91
CA ASN A 220 -23.65 5.70 23.24
C ASN A 220 -22.52 5.37 24.23
N PRO A 221 -21.67 4.35 23.99
CA PRO A 221 -21.70 3.40 22.86
C PRO A 221 -22.96 2.50 22.89
N PRO A 222 -23.56 2.19 21.73
CA PRO A 222 -24.65 1.20 21.67
C PRO A 222 -24.20 -0.20 22.12
N PRO A 223 -25.08 -1.00 22.75
CA PRO A 223 -24.79 -2.41 23.03
C PRO A 223 -24.52 -3.17 21.73
N ASN A 224 -23.57 -4.11 21.76
CA ASN A 224 -23.26 -5.00 20.64
C ASN A 224 -23.88 -6.40 20.79
N SER A 225 -24.62 -6.66 21.87
CA SER A 225 -25.31 -7.93 22.08
C SER A 225 -26.59 -7.75 22.91
N GLY A 226 -27.74 -7.74 22.24
CA GLY A 226 -29.03 -7.52 22.88
C GLY A 226 -29.04 -6.17 23.59
N SER A 227 -29.16 -6.18 24.91
CA SER A 227 -29.14 -4.98 25.76
C SER A 227 -27.81 -4.75 26.50
N ALA A 228 -26.76 -5.54 26.20
CA ALA A 228 -25.49 -5.52 26.92
C ALA A 228 -24.29 -5.47 25.97
N PHE A 229 -23.09 -5.36 26.56
CA PHE A 229 -21.83 -5.54 25.85
C PHE A 229 -21.39 -7.00 25.91
N ASN A 230 -20.84 -7.49 24.80
CA ASN A 230 -20.11 -8.74 24.72
C ASN A 230 -18.68 -8.47 24.19
N PRO A 231 -17.62 -8.68 25.00
CA PRO A 231 -17.66 -9.11 26.40
C PRO A 231 -18.27 -8.03 27.33
N PRO A 232 -18.70 -8.40 28.55
CA PRO A 232 -19.20 -7.41 29.51
C PRO A 232 -18.15 -6.37 29.90
N LYS A 233 -18.60 -5.14 30.15
CA LYS A 233 -17.73 -4.08 30.67
C LYS A 233 -17.15 -4.51 32.02
N LYS A 234 -15.83 -4.35 32.19
CA LYS A 234 -15.15 -4.61 33.48
C LYS A 234 -15.74 -3.76 34.61
N THR A 235 -16.07 -4.41 35.72
CA THR A 235 -16.54 -3.74 36.94
C THR A 235 -15.50 -2.76 37.46
N GLY A 236 -15.91 -1.53 37.79
CA GLY A 236 -15.03 -0.48 38.30
C GLY A 236 -14.46 0.44 37.23
N ASN A 237 -14.47 0.06 35.94
CA ASN A 237 -14.13 0.99 34.86
C ASN A 237 -15.19 2.11 34.80
N PRO A 238 -14.80 3.36 34.49
CA PRO A 238 -15.73 4.47 34.30
C PRO A 238 -16.70 4.19 33.15
N ASN A 239 -17.65 5.09 32.94
CA ASN A 239 -18.47 5.02 31.73
C ASN A 239 -17.58 5.27 30.51
N PRO A 240 -17.77 4.51 29.44
CA PRO A 240 -17.07 4.79 28.19
C PRO A 240 -17.40 6.19 27.67
N PRO A 241 -16.47 6.81 26.93
CA PRO A 241 -16.81 7.99 26.17
C PRO A 241 -17.82 7.66 25.06
N PRO A 242 -18.62 8.65 24.61
CA PRO A 242 -19.35 8.53 23.35
C PRO A 242 -18.39 8.27 22.19
N VAL A 243 -18.74 7.37 21.29
CA VAL A 243 -17.93 6.96 20.13
C VAL A 243 -18.76 6.96 18.85
N GLY A 244 -18.06 6.87 17.71
CA GLY A 244 -18.69 6.60 16.42
C GLY A 244 -19.18 5.16 16.33
N LEU A 245 -19.97 4.85 15.30
CA LEU A 245 -20.53 3.52 15.07
C LEU A 245 -20.36 3.12 13.61
N ILE A 246 -19.74 1.96 13.38
CA ILE A 246 -19.67 1.35 12.04
C ILE A 246 -21.04 0.72 11.74
N VAL A 247 -21.56 0.98 10.54
CA VAL A 247 -22.80 0.40 10.02
C VAL A 247 -22.55 -0.20 8.64
N LYS A 248 -23.20 -1.32 8.34
CA LYS A 248 -23.07 -2.08 7.09
C LYS A 248 -24.39 -2.11 6.33
N LYS A 249 -24.34 -1.90 5.02
CA LYS A 249 -25.52 -1.99 4.15
C LYS A 249 -25.84 -3.46 3.87
N ASP A 250 -27.07 -3.87 4.17
CA ASP A 250 -27.57 -5.21 3.82
C ASP A 250 -28.11 -5.27 2.38
N ALA A 251 -28.49 -6.47 1.93
CA ALA A 251 -29.03 -6.69 0.58
C ALA A 251 -30.37 -5.97 0.31
N SER A 252 -31.10 -5.55 1.36
CA SER A 252 -32.32 -4.74 1.23
C SER A 252 -32.04 -3.23 1.23
N GLY A 253 -30.78 -2.84 1.34
CA GLY A 253 -30.34 -1.45 1.38
C GLY A 253 -30.41 -0.80 2.76
N ARG A 254 -30.62 -1.58 3.82
CA ARG A 254 -30.65 -1.07 5.21
C ARG A 254 -29.25 -0.99 5.78
N TRP A 255 -28.97 0.06 6.54
CA TRP A 255 -27.70 0.25 7.24
C TRP A 255 -27.81 -0.24 8.68
N LEU A 256 -27.18 -1.36 9.00
CA LEU A 256 -27.30 -2.04 10.29
C LEU A 256 -25.97 -2.02 11.04
N ASP A 257 -26.01 -1.93 12.36
CA ASP A 257 -24.84 -2.22 13.21
C ASP A 257 -24.72 -3.73 13.54
N ASP A 258 -23.70 -4.10 14.32
CA ASP A 258 -23.45 -5.47 14.78
C ASP A 258 -24.53 -6.07 15.69
N ASN A 259 -25.45 -5.27 16.22
CA ASN A 259 -26.60 -5.69 17.00
C ASN A 259 -27.93 -5.56 16.24
N ARG A 260 -27.84 -5.37 14.91
CA ARG A 260 -28.96 -5.27 13.96
C ARG A 260 -29.87 -4.05 14.18
N GLY A 261 -29.38 -3.01 14.85
CA GLY A 261 -30.06 -1.72 14.93
C GLY A 261 -30.10 -1.04 13.55
N ASP A 262 -31.27 -0.54 13.15
CA ASP A 262 -31.46 0.08 11.82
C ASP A 262 -31.17 1.59 11.83
N TRP A 263 -30.07 1.97 11.20
CA TRP A 263 -29.60 3.34 11.08
C TRP A 263 -29.88 3.98 9.71
N THR A 264 -30.63 3.30 8.84
CA THR A 264 -30.89 3.72 7.45
C THR A 264 -31.38 5.16 7.36
N ARG A 265 -32.28 5.57 8.27
CA ARG A 265 -32.81 6.94 8.33
C ARG A 265 -31.73 8.02 8.45
N PHE A 266 -30.60 7.73 9.08
CA PHE A 266 -29.48 8.65 9.32
C PHE A 266 -28.37 8.52 8.28
N VAL A 267 -28.30 7.43 7.52
CA VAL A 267 -27.29 7.26 6.47
C VAL A 267 -27.84 7.74 5.13
N SER A 268 -28.89 7.08 4.62
CA SER A 268 -29.44 7.31 3.28
C SER A 268 -30.87 7.85 3.30
N GLY A 269 -31.58 7.77 4.43
CA GLY A 269 -32.99 8.12 4.53
C GLY A 269 -33.29 9.60 4.77
N THR A 270 -34.52 9.87 5.22
CA THR A 270 -35.07 11.23 5.38
C THR A 270 -34.39 12.08 6.45
N SER A 271 -33.60 11.49 7.34
CA SER A 271 -32.84 12.17 8.39
C SER A 271 -31.33 12.14 8.16
N ALA A 272 -30.87 11.83 6.94
CA ALA A 272 -29.46 11.79 6.59
C ALA A 272 -28.72 13.12 6.90
N ALA A 273 -29.41 14.25 6.73
CA ALA A 273 -28.86 15.57 7.06
C ALA A 273 -28.43 15.69 8.53
N SER A 274 -29.06 14.94 9.45
CA SER A 274 -28.68 14.93 10.85
C SER A 274 -27.30 14.33 11.09
N SER A 275 -26.79 13.47 10.18
CA SER A 275 -25.42 12.95 10.21
C SER A 275 -24.49 13.72 9.27
N GLY A 276 -24.92 14.87 8.74
CA GLY A 276 -24.18 15.64 7.74
C GLY A 276 -24.29 15.11 6.30
N ARG A 277 -25.00 14.01 6.06
CA ARG A 277 -25.16 13.38 4.74
C ARG A 277 -26.32 14.00 3.94
N ARG A 278 -26.24 13.94 2.62
CA ARG A 278 -27.40 14.19 1.75
C ARG A 278 -28.38 13.00 1.80
N ALA A 279 -29.69 13.27 1.74
CA ALA A 279 -30.67 12.21 1.55
C ALA A 279 -30.39 11.46 0.24
N GLY A 280 -30.46 10.13 0.29
CA GLY A 280 -30.04 9.24 -0.80
C GLY A 280 -28.52 9.04 -0.91
N TRP A 281 -27.73 9.43 0.11
CA TRP A 281 -26.30 9.06 0.17
C TRP A 281 -26.16 7.55 0.11
N ASP A 282 -25.27 7.08 -0.76
CA ASP A 282 -25.05 5.67 -1.00
C ASP A 282 -23.58 5.34 -1.29
N LEU A 283 -23.25 4.08 -1.02
CA LEU A 283 -22.00 3.40 -1.37
C LEU A 283 -22.37 2.26 -2.33
N PRO A 284 -22.20 2.45 -3.66
CA PRO A 284 -22.62 1.46 -4.66
C PRO A 284 -21.84 0.16 -4.63
N ASP A 285 -20.63 0.14 -4.06
CA ASP A 285 -19.84 -1.08 -3.83
C ASP A 285 -19.62 -1.84 -5.15
N ARG A 286 -18.87 -1.21 -6.06
CA ARG A 286 -18.60 -1.76 -7.39
C ARG A 286 -17.27 -2.46 -7.34
N ASP A 287 -17.30 -3.78 -7.45
CA ASP A 287 -16.16 -4.68 -7.29
C ASP A 287 -15.50 -5.01 -8.64
N LEU A 288 -16.31 -5.09 -9.71
CA LEU A 288 -15.84 -5.46 -11.04
C LEU A 288 -16.41 -4.53 -12.11
N ALA A 289 -15.57 -3.90 -12.92
CA ALA A 289 -15.98 -3.25 -14.15
C ALA A 289 -15.91 -4.19 -15.36
N ILE A 290 -16.90 -4.10 -16.24
CA ILE A 290 -17.00 -4.87 -17.49
C ILE A 290 -17.03 -3.86 -18.63
N ILE A 291 -15.95 -3.80 -19.40
CA ILE A 291 -15.73 -2.86 -20.49
C ILE A 291 -15.92 -3.57 -21.83
N ASN A 292 -16.78 -3.02 -22.68
CA ASN A 292 -16.90 -3.47 -24.07
C ASN A 292 -15.66 -3.02 -24.87
N ALA A 293 -14.92 -4.00 -25.41
CA ALA A 293 -13.66 -3.75 -26.09
C ALA A 293 -13.81 -3.21 -27.52
N SER A 294 -15.00 -2.78 -27.98
CA SER A 294 -15.17 -1.95 -29.18
C SER A 294 -15.76 -0.59 -28.82
N THR A 295 -16.90 -0.56 -28.13
CA THR A 295 -17.64 0.68 -27.81
C THR A 295 -17.12 1.43 -26.58
N LEU A 296 -16.31 0.79 -25.74
CA LEU A 296 -15.84 1.30 -24.45
C LEU A 296 -16.96 1.55 -23.43
N ALA A 297 -18.16 1.02 -23.66
CA ALA A 297 -19.24 1.04 -22.68
C ALA A 297 -18.86 0.22 -21.44
N ILE A 298 -19.24 0.72 -20.26
CA ILE A 298 -18.87 0.14 -18.96
C ILE A 298 -20.12 -0.26 -18.19
N THR A 299 -20.13 -1.47 -17.65
CA THR A 299 -21.10 -1.97 -16.66
C THR A 299 -20.36 -2.48 -15.44
N TYR A 300 -21.06 -2.74 -14.34
CA TYR A 300 -20.44 -3.11 -13.08
C TYR A 300 -21.14 -4.31 -12.43
N ALA A 301 -20.38 -5.14 -11.73
CA ALA A 301 -20.88 -6.10 -10.76
C ALA A 301 -20.54 -5.63 -9.34
N SER A 302 -21.38 -6.03 -8.38
CA SER A 302 -21.32 -5.58 -7.00
C SER A 302 -21.51 -6.74 -6.01
N GLY A 303 -20.93 -6.65 -4.82
CA GLY A 303 -21.10 -7.61 -3.72
C GLY A 303 -20.18 -8.81 -3.78
N LEU A 304 -18.94 -8.61 -4.19
CA LEU A 304 -17.90 -9.65 -4.17
C LEU A 304 -17.26 -9.64 -2.78
N MET A 305 -16.42 -8.63 -2.48
CA MET A 305 -15.60 -8.52 -1.27
C MET A 305 -14.92 -7.15 -1.15
N ASN A 306 -14.34 -6.77 0.01
CA ASN A 306 -13.68 -5.46 0.10
C ASN A 306 -12.36 -5.32 -0.63
N LEU A 307 -11.61 -6.41 -0.78
CA LEU A 307 -10.36 -6.39 -1.52
C LEU A 307 -10.37 -7.43 -2.64
N ASP A 308 -10.58 -6.98 -3.88
CA ASP A 308 -10.52 -7.83 -5.07
C ASP A 308 -9.08 -7.89 -5.61
N MET A 309 -8.35 -8.93 -5.19
CA MET A 309 -6.90 -9.02 -5.36
C MET A 309 -6.49 -9.45 -6.77
N ALA A 310 -7.18 -10.44 -7.34
CA ALA A 310 -6.89 -10.98 -8.67
C ALA A 310 -8.14 -11.55 -9.33
N LEU A 311 -8.14 -11.67 -10.66
CA LEU A 311 -9.25 -12.23 -11.41
C LEU A 311 -8.80 -13.08 -12.61
N SER A 312 -9.62 -14.05 -12.99
CA SER A 312 -9.43 -14.84 -14.21
C SER A 312 -10.76 -15.21 -14.85
N VAL A 313 -10.76 -15.43 -16.16
CA VAL A 313 -11.94 -15.83 -16.91
C VAL A 313 -11.97 -17.34 -17.03
N HIS A 314 -13.02 -17.95 -16.49
CA HIS A 314 -13.27 -19.38 -16.68
C HIS A 314 -13.52 -19.67 -18.17
N PRO A 315 -13.07 -20.81 -18.74
CA PRO A 315 -13.29 -21.13 -20.16
C PRO A 315 -14.75 -21.08 -20.63
N GLY A 316 -15.70 -21.32 -19.72
CA GLY A 316 -17.14 -21.16 -19.94
C GLY A 316 -17.67 -19.71 -19.94
N GLY A 317 -16.83 -18.69 -19.77
CA GLY A 317 -17.16 -17.27 -19.93
C GLY A 317 -17.46 -16.47 -18.66
N ARG A 318 -17.72 -17.14 -17.53
CA ARG A 318 -17.86 -16.46 -16.22
C ARG A 318 -16.51 -15.92 -15.72
N VAL A 319 -16.54 -14.82 -14.99
CA VAL A 319 -15.36 -14.20 -14.37
C VAL A 319 -15.28 -14.66 -12.93
N VAL A 320 -14.10 -15.06 -12.46
CA VAL A 320 -13.85 -15.41 -11.06
C VAL A 320 -12.80 -14.48 -10.49
N VAL A 321 -13.16 -13.82 -9.39
CA VAL A 321 -12.32 -12.90 -8.63
C VAL A 321 -11.96 -13.54 -7.30
N VAL A 322 -10.74 -13.37 -6.82
CA VAL A 322 -10.27 -13.86 -5.51
C VAL A 322 -9.79 -12.70 -4.65
N GLY A 323 -9.95 -12.83 -3.34
CA GLY A 323 -9.63 -11.75 -2.42
C GLY A 323 -10.10 -12.00 -1.00
N THR A 324 -10.30 -10.92 -0.25
CA THR A 324 -10.72 -10.98 1.16
C THR A 324 -11.92 -10.08 1.43
N ASP A 325 -12.85 -10.55 2.28
CA ASP A 325 -14.02 -9.80 2.76
C ASP A 325 -13.97 -9.64 4.29
N SER A 326 -13.74 -8.41 4.75
CA SER A 326 -13.59 -8.04 6.17
C SER A 326 -14.93 -7.94 6.89
N THR A 327 -14.92 -8.20 8.20
CA THR A 327 -16.08 -8.09 9.10
C THR A 327 -15.92 -6.94 10.10
N ASN A 328 -15.51 -5.77 9.62
CA ASN A 328 -15.18 -4.61 10.47
C ASN A 328 -16.39 -4.01 11.19
N GLU A 329 -17.61 -4.37 10.80
CA GLU A 329 -18.82 -4.03 11.56
C GLU A 329 -18.86 -4.69 12.95
N VAL A 330 -18.18 -5.83 13.13
CA VAL A 330 -18.20 -6.60 14.37
C VAL A 330 -17.29 -5.95 15.41
N ARG A 331 -17.90 -5.47 16.50
CA ARG A 331 -17.18 -5.01 17.71
C ARG A 331 -17.13 -6.19 18.68
N PHE A 332 -16.04 -6.52 19.35
CA PHE A 332 -14.80 -5.84 19.68
C PHE A 332 -13.60 -6.76 19.37
N GLU A 333 -12.37 -6.36 19.70
CA GLU A 333 -11.16 -7.20 19.50
C GLU A 333 -11.33 -8.66 20.01
N PRO A 334 -11.89 -8.92 21.21
CA PRO A 334 -12.13 -10.30 21.68
C PRO A 334 -13.12 -11.12 20.83
N ASN A 335 -14.04 -10.46 20.11
CA ASN A 335 -14.98 -11.13 19.21
C ASN A 335 -14.35 -11.40 17.85
N LEU A 336 -13.48 -10.50 17.40
CA LEU A 336 -12.77 -10.58 16.13
C LEU A 336 -11.69 -11.66 16.13
N LYS A 337 -10.95 -11.83 17.23
CA LYS A 337 -9.84 -12.79 17.44
C LYS A 337 -9.75 -13.94 16.41
N GLY A 338 -8.89 -13.77 15.39
CA GLY A 338 -8.59 -14.72 14.31
C GLY A 338 -9.62 -14.82 13.18
N ARG A 339 -10.71 -14.06 13.22
CA ARG A 339 -11.94 -14.26 12.41
C ARG A 339 -12.47 -13.00 11.74
N PHE A 340 -11.65 -11.96 11.67
CA PHE A 340 -12.03 -10.62 11.23
C PHE A 340 -12.16 -10.45 9.71
N LEU A 341 -11.93 -11.51 8.93
CA LEU A 341 -12.22 -11.55 7.49
C LEU A 341 -12.54 -12.97 7.01
N ARG A 342 -12.92 -13.08 5.74
CA ARG A 342 -13.00 -14.33 4.97
C ARG A 342 -12.11 -14.23 3.73
N VAL A 343 -11.55 -15.36 3.33
CA VAL A 343 -10.76 -15.49 2.09
C VAL A 343 -11.65 -16.16 1.05
N LEU A 344 -12.00 -15.43 -0.01
CA LEU A 344 -13.10 -15.79 -0.90
C LEU A 344 -12.67 -15.90 -2.36
N ALA A 345 -13.42 -16.70 -3.12
CA ALA A 345 -13.57 -16.56 -4.55
C ALA A 345 -15.01 -16.15 -4.87
N ALA A 346 -15.20 -15.21 -5.78
CA ALA A 346 -16.50 -14.76 -6.25
C ALA A 346 -16.64 -14.93 -7.76
N SER A 347 -17.71 -15.60 -8.20
CA SER A 347 -18.02 -15.84 -9.60
C SER A 347 -19.13 -14.90 -10.08
N VAL A 348 -18.89 -14.25 -11.22
CA VAL A 348 -19.80 -13.31 -11.88
C VAL A 348 -20.08 -13.80 -13.29
N ASP A 349 -21.36 -13.85 -13.68
CA ASP A 349 -21.76 -13.97 -15.08
C ASP A 349 -21.78 -12.56 -15.72
N PRO A 350 -20.91 -12.24 -16.69
CA PRO A 350 -20.88 -10.93 -17.32
C PRO A 350 -22.18 -10.54 -18.04
N ALA A 351 -23.00 -11.52 -18.43
CA ALA A 351 -24.31 -11.25 -19.02
C ALA A 351 -25.37 -10.88 -17.97
N ASN A 352 -25.15 -11.23 -16.71
CA ASN A 352 -26.02 -10.93 -15.58
C ASN A 352 -25.19 -10.51 -14.35
N PRO A 353 -24.54 -9.34 -14.37
CA PRO A 353 -23.58 -8.92 -13.35
C PRO A 353 -24.20 -8.66 -11.97
N ALA A 354 -25.53 -8.70 -11.85
CA ALA A 354 -26.23 -8.61 -10.56
C ALA A 354 -26.25 -9.94 -9.79
N THR A 355 -25.91 -11.06 -10.44
CA THR A 355 -25.92 -12.39 -9.80
C THR A 355 -24.49 -12.85 -9.52
N VAL A 356 -24.13 -12.87 -8.23
CA VAL A 356 -22.79 -13.24 -7.75
C VAL A 356 -22.88 -14.48 -6.87
N ALA A 357 -22.00 -15.46 -7.11
CA ALA A 357 -21.81 -16.61 -6.22
C ALA A 357 -20.47 -16.47 -5.49
N ARG A 358 -20.45 -16.68 -4.18
CA ARG A 358 -19.24 -16.58 -3.35
C ARG A 358 -18.91 -17.93 -2.73
N PHE A 359 -17.63 -18.26 -2.71
CA PHE A 359 -17.08 -19.51 -2.21
C PHE A 359 -15.99 -19.22 -1.20
N ASP A 360 -16.08 -19.84 -0.03
CA ASP A 360 -15.04 -19.78 0.97
C ASP A 360 -13.86 -20.65 0.52
N LEU A 361 -12.67 -20.05 0.43
CA LEU A 361 -11.43 -20.76 0.07
C LEU A 361 -10.86 -21.54 1.26
N ASN A 362 -11.43 -21.39 2.45
CA ASN A 362 -11.07 -22.11 3.66
C ASN A 362 -12.29 -22.83 4.29
N PRO A 363 -12.99 -23.71 3.55
CA PRO A 363 -14.26 -24.29 4.02
C PRO A 363 -14.12 -25.21 5.24
N HIS A 364 -12.88 -25.59 5.61
CA HIS A 364 -12.58 -26.36 6.82
C HIS A 364 -12.58 -25.48 8.09
N LEU A 365 -12.51 -24.15 7.95
CA LEU A 365 -12.61 -23.22 9.06
C LEU A 365 -14.09 -22.98 9.38
N THR A 366 -14.51 -23.38 10.58
CA THR A 366 -15.91 -23.17 11.03
C THR A 366 -16.15 -21.75 11.58
N TYR A 367 -15.06 -21.01 11.86
CA TYR A 367 -15.09 -19.67 12.47
C TYR A 367 -15.80 -19.61 13.83
N THR A 368 -15.96 -20.74 14.51
CA THR A 368 -16.60 -20.80 15.84
C THR A 368 -15.60 -20.63 16.99
N THR A 369 -14.36 -21.09 16.79
CA THR A 369 -13.24 -20.89 17.71
C THR A 369 -12.20 -19.93 17.11
N PRO A 370 -11.43 -19.21 17.94
CA PRO A 370 -10.39 -18.31 17.47
C PRO A 370 -9.10 -19.02 17.04
N THR A 371 -8.92 -20.26 17.50
CA THR A 371 -7.70 -21.06 17.28
C THR A 371 -8.06 -22.52 16.96
N LEU A 372 -7.22 -23.18 16.17
CA LEU A 372 -7.31 -24.60 15.77
C LEU A 372 -5.95 -25.30 15.94
N PRO A 373 -5.84 -26.63 15.88
CA PRO A 373 -4.53 -27.29 15.85
C PRO A 373 -3.68 -26.84 14.65
N GLN A 374 -2.36 -26.68 14.82
CA GLN A 374 -1.44 -26.16 13.78
C GLN A 374 -1.62 -26.85 12.42
N ALA A 375 -1.67 -28.18 12.39
CA ALA A 375 -1.83 -28.94 11.14
C ALA A 375 -3.12 -28.60 10.36
N THR A 376 -4.15 -28.09 11.02
CA THR A 376 -5.37 -27.59 10.36
C THR A 376 -5.17 -26.16 9.85
N ARG A 377 -4.43 -25.32 10.58
CA ARG A 377 -4.08 -23.96 10.15
C ARG A 377 -3.20 -23.94 8.91
N ASP A 378 -2.23 -24.87 8.83
CA ASP A 378 -1.28 -24.97 7.72
C ASP A 378 -1.96 -25.32 6.37
N VAL A 379 -3.23 -25.75 6.42
CA VAL A 379 -4.05 -25.98 5.23
C VAL A 379 -4.71 -24.70 4.75
N ALA A 380 -4.89 -23.68 5.60
CA ALA A 380 -5.57 -22.46 5.24
C ALA A 380 -4.84 -21.70 4.12
N LEU A 381 -5.61 -21.01 3.30
CA LEU A 381 -5.16 -20.04 2.31
C LEU A 381 -5.26 -18.66 2.94
N GLY A 382 -4.21 -17.85 2.84
CA GLY A 382 -4.15 -16.48 3.34
C GLY A 382 -3.61 -15.54 2.27
N ASP A 383 -4.21 -14.34 2.18
CA ASP A 383 -3.82 -13.28 1.24
C ASP A 383 -3.73 -13.76 -0.23
N PRO A 384 -4.88 -14.06 -0.88
CA PRO A 384 -4.89 -14.63 -2.23
C PRO A 384 -4.50 -13.60 -3.28
N ARG A 385 -3.52 -13.87 -4.15
CA ARG A 385 -2.93 -12.87 -5.07
C ARG A 385 -2.92 -13.24 -6.55
N GLY A 386 -3.37 -14.43 -6.92
CA GLY A 386 -3.37 -14.88 -8.31
C GLY A 386 -4.31 -16.06 -8.51
N ILE A 387 -4.88 -16.17 -9.71
CA ILE A 387 -5.78 -17.26 -10.09
C ILE A 387 -5.58 -17.66 -11.55
N ALA A 388 -5.50 -18.95 -11.84
CA ALA A 388 -5.46 -19.48 -13.20
C ALA A 388 -6.33 -20.73 -13.37
N TRP A 389 -7.05 -20.81 -14.49
CA TRP A 389 -7.82 -21.98 -14.89
C TRP A 389 -7.04 -22.91 -15.81
N ASN A 390 -7.26 -24.22 -15.70
CA ASN A 390 -6.87 -25.14 -16.76
C ASN A 390 -7.75 -24.94 -18.01
N THR A 391 -7.26 -25.36 -19.17
CA THR A 391 -7.96 -25.18 -20.46
C THR A 391 -9.36 -25.81 -20.47
N ALA A 392 -9.56 -26.90 -19.74
CA ALA A 392 -10.85 -27.57 -19.63
C ALA A 392 -11.86 -26.86 -18.71
N GLY A 393 -11.42 -25.90 -17.89
CA GLY A 393 -12.26 -25.22 -16.89
C GLY A 393 -12.62 -26.09 -15.68
N THR A 394 -12.02 -27.27 -15.54
CA THR A 394 -12.33 -28.20 -14.45
C THR A 394 -11.55 -27.94 -13.17
N ARG A 395 -10.47 -27.14 -13.24
CA ARG A 395 -9.62 -26.79 -12.11
C ARG A 395 -9.15 -25.35 -12.17
N ALA A 396 -9.22 -24.64 -11.05
CA ALA A 396 -8.53 -23.37 -10.83
C ALA A 396 -7.45 -23.51 -9.76
N TYR A 397 -6.40 -22.71 -9.87
CA TYR A 397 -5.28 -22.65 -8.94
C TYR A 397 -5.17 -21.24 -8.40
N VAL A 398 -5.24 -21.07 -7.08
CA VAL A 398 -5.23 -19.78 -6.40
C VAL A 398 -4.02 -19.67 -5.48
N THR A 399 -3.14 -18.70 -5.70
CA THR A 399 -1.95 -18.47 -4.88
C THR A 399 -2.31 -17.74 -3.59
N GLY A 400 -1.81 -18.21 -2.43
CA GLY A 400 -1.93 -17.53 -1.14
C GLY A 400 -0.58 -16.97 -0.72
N MET A 401 -0.37 -15.67 -0.93
CA MET A 401 0.91 -15.00 -0.66
C MET A 401 1.30 -15.11 0.81
N GLY A 402 0.33 -14.97 1.72
CA GLY A 402 0.57 -15.04 3.16
C GLY A 402 0.68 -16.47 3.70
N SER A 403 0.16 -17.47 2.98
CA SER A 403 0.12 -18.87 3.42
C SER A 403 1.10 -19.80 2.71
N ASN A 404 1.96 -19.26 1.84
CA ASN A 404 3.01 -20.00 1.12
C ASN A 404 2.49 -21.28 0.40
N ASN A 405 1.26 -21.23 -0.11
CA ASN A 405 0.59 -22.36 -0.74
C ASN A 405 -0.31 -21.93 -1.92
N VAL A 406 -0.82 -22.93 -2.63
CA VAL A 406 -1.78 -22.78 -3.73
C VAL A 406 -3.02 -23.62 -3.41
N ALA A 407 -4.20 -23.01 -3.37
CA ALA A 407 -5.46 -23.74 -3.29
C ALA A 407 -5.89 -24.23 -4.68
N VAL A 408 -6.40 -25.46 -4.76
CA VAL A 408 -6.98 -26.01 -6.00
C VAL A 408 -8.49 -26.04 -5.84
N MET A 409 -9.21 -25.44 -6.78
CA MET A 409 -10.68 -25.42 -6.82
C MET A 409 -11.21 -26.24 -8.01
N ASP A 410 -12.41 -26.78 -7.89
CA ASP A 410 -13.15 -27.32 -9.04
C ASP A 410 -14.00 -26.24 -9.76
N ASP A 411 -14.73 -26.66 -10.78
CA ASP A 411 -15.63 -25.82 -11.57
C ASP A 411 -16.90 -25.38 -10.82
N THR A 412 -17.21 -25.96 -9.66
CA THR A 412 -18.30 -25.52 -8.80
C THR A 412 -17.88 -24.40 -7.87
N GLY A 413 -16.58 -24.14 -7.76
CA GLY A 413 -15.98 -23.21 -6.82
C GLY A 413 -15.53 -23.87 -5.51
N ALA A 414 -15.68 -25.19 -5.37
CA ALA A 414 -15.29 -25.90 -4.15
C ALA A 414 -13.77 -26.13 -4.13
N ARG A 415 -13.15 -25.88 -2.97
CA ARG A 415 -11.75 -26.22 -2.74
C ARG A 415 -11.58 -27.73 -2.61
N ILE A 416 -10.67 -28.29 -3.40
CA ILE A 416 -10.36 -29.72 -3.47
C ILE A 416 -9.15 -30.06 -2.61
N THR A 417 -8.08 -29.29 -2.76
CA THR A 417 -6.79 -29.56 -2.10
C THR A 417 -5.93 -28.29 -2.03
N GLN A 418 -4.69 -28.43 -1.55
CA GLN A 418 -3.68 -27.39 -1.47
C GLN A 418 -2.31 -27.94 -1.88
N ILE A 419 -1.42 -27.07 -2.38
CA ILE A 419 -0.04 -27.37 -2.76
C ILE A 419 0.89 -26.37 -2.07
N ASN A 420 1.80 -26.84 -1.23
CA ASN A 420 2.83 -26.00 -0.62
C ASN A 420 3.85 -25.56 -1.70
N VAL A 421 4.29 -24.30 -1.63
CA VAL A 421 5.26 -23.71 -2.58
C VAL A 421 6.29 -22.86 -1.82
N GLY A 422 7.08 -22.05 -2.55
CA GLY A 422 8.01 -21.11 -1.93
C GLY A 422 7.30 -19.90 -1.30
N GLU A 423 8.06 -19.06 -0.60
CA GLU A 423 7.51 -17.93 0.15
C GLU A 423 6.93 -16.82 -0.74
N GLY A 424 5.74 -16.33 -0.38
CA GLY A 424 5.07 -15.24 -1.08
C GLY A 424 4.62 -15.56 -2.51
N PRO A 425 3.87 -16.65 -2.77
CA PRO A 425 3.40 -16.97 -4.11
C PRO A 425 2.39 -15.91 -4.59
N THR A 426 2.62 -15.36 -5.78
CA THR A 426 1.78 -14.27 -6.35
C THR A 426 1.33 -14.60 -7.77
N GLY A 427 2.27 -14.89 -8.68
CA GLY A 427 1.97 -15.27 -10.07
C GLY A 427 1.70 -16.76 -10.23
N VAL A 428 0.77 -17.11 -11.11
CA VAL A 428 0.43 -18.51 -11.42
C VAL A 428 0.02 -18.67 -12.88
N VAL A 429 0.63 -19.61 -13.60
CA VAL A 429 0.28 -19.94 -14.99
C VAL A 429 0.40 -21.44 -15.27
N LEU A 430 -0.32 -21.94 -16.27
CA LEU A 430 -0.33 -23.34 -16.67
C LEU A 430 0.22 -23.54 -18.07
N SER A 431 1.10 -24.55 -18.24
CA SER A 431 1.50 -25.08 -19.55
C SER A 431 1.35 -26.61 -19.54
N GLY A 432 0.34 -27.13 -20.24
CA GLY A 432 0.03 -28.57 -20.25
C GLY A 432 -0.27 -29.10 -18.84
N THR A 433 0.52 -30.07 -18.37
CA THR A 433 0.42 -30.68 -17.02
C THR A 433 1.33 -30.02 -15.99
N ARG A 434 1.88 -28.84 -16.30
CA ARG A 434 2.75 -28.08 -15.41
C ARG A 434 2.08 -26.79 -14.97
N LEU A 435 2.14 -26.53 -13.68
CA LEU A 435 1.80 -25.25 -13.07
C LEU A 435 3.10 -24.58 -12.63
N TYR A 436 3.26 -23.31 -13.01
CA TYR A 436 4.39 -22.48 -12.60
C TYR A 436 3.89 -21.40 -11.65
N VAL A 437 4.58 -21.23 -10.53
CA VAL A 437 4.21 -20.26 -9.50
C VAL A 437 5.40 -19.38 -9.18
N LEU A 438 5.20 -18.06 -9.22
CA LEU A 438 6.22 -17.08 -8.84
C LEU A 438 6.14 -16.80 -7.34
N ASN A 439 7.20 -17.17 -6.62
CA ASN A 439 7.37 -16.91 -5.20
C ASN A 439 8.12 -15.57 -5.04
N LYS A 440 7.39 -14.48 -4.79
CA LYS A 440 7.91 -13.11 -4.71
C LYS A 440 8.97 -12.98 -3.62
N PHE A 441 8.71 -13.53 -2.43
CA PHE A 441 9.61 -13.35 -1.28
C PHE A 441 10.81 -14.29 -1.34
N ALA A 442 10.61 -15.51 -1.84
CA ALA A 442 11.70 -16.48 -2.01
C ALA A 442 12.53 -16.28 -3.29
N ALA A 443 12.16 -15.33 -4.16
CA ALA A 443 12.80 -15.09 -5.45
C ALA A 443 13.02 -16.39 -6.27
N SER A 444 11.94 -17.16 -6.45
CA SER A 444 12.00 -18.44 -7.15
C SER A 444 10.73 -18.76 -7.93
N LEU A 445 10.83 -19.69 -8.88
CA LEU A 445 9.70 -20.32 -9.55
C LEU A 445 9.49 -21.74 -9.02
N SER A 446 8.33 -22.01 -8.44
CA SER A 446 7.89 -23.38 -8.13
C SER A 446 7.33 -24.04 -9.39
N VAL A 447 7.75 -25.28 -9.67
CA VAL A 447 7.25 -26.09 -10.78
C VAL A 447 6.47 -27.26 -10.22
N ILE A 448 5.21 -27.39 -10.60
CA ILE A 448 4.26 -28.34 -10.00
C ILE A 448 3.69 -29.26 -11.07
N ASP A 449 3.51 -30.54 -10.72
CA ASP A 449 2.74 -31.49 -11.53
C ASP A 449 1.26 -31.41 -11.15
N THR A 450 0.40 -31.10 -12.12
CA THR A 450 -1.04 -30.92 -11.89
C THR A 450 -1.83 -32.23 -11.80
N ALA A 451 -1.25 -33.36 -12.21
CA ALA A 451 -1.88 -34.67 -12.06
C ALA A 451 -1.74 -35.18 -10.62
N THR A 452 -0.57 -34.96 -10.00
CA THR A 452 -0.30 -35.38 -8.62
C THR A 452 -0.51 -34.27 -7.59
N ASN A 453 -0.61 -33.00 -8.03
CA ASN A 453 -0.65 -31.81 -7.17
C ASN A 453 0.56 -31.73 -6.23
N THR A 454 1.75 -31.99 -6.77
CA THR A 454 3.01 -31.96 -6.01
C THR A 454 4.02 -31.04 -6.66
N GLU A 455 4.71 -30.25 -5.84
CA GLU A 455 5.88 -29.50 -6.28
C GLU A 455 7.01 -30.47 -6.68
N LEU A 456 7.55 -30.28 -7.88
CA LEU A 456 8.64 -31.07 -8.43
C LEU A 456 9.99 -30.50 -8.00
N PHE A 457 10.18 -29.20 -8.17
CA PHE A 457 11.40 -28.47 -7.81
C PHE A 457 11.17 -26.95 -7.90
N ARG A 458 12.17 -26.17 -7.45
CA ARG A 458 12.20 -24.71 -7.54
C ARG A 458 13.38 -24.23 -8.37
N VAL A 459 13.17 -23.16 -9.14
CA VAL A 459 14.21 -22.46 -9.90
C VAL A 459 14.46 -21.11 -9.25
N PRO A 460 15.59 -20.88 -8.55
CA PRO A 460 15.89 -19.58 -7.97
C PRO A 460 16.30 -18.57 -9.03
N PHE A 461 16.15 -17.29 -8.72
CA PHE A 461 16.73 -16.18 -9.47
C PHE A 461 17.33 -15.14 -8.51
N PHE A 462 18.08 -14.20 -9.06
CA PHE A 462 18.78 -13.19 -8.26
C PHE A 462 17.83 -12.30 -7.47
N ASP A 463 18.20 -12.01 -6.23
CA ASP A 463 17.41 -11.21 -5.30
C ASP A 463 18.28 -10.22 -4.50
N PRO A 464 18.23 -8.93 -4.85
CA PRO A 464 18.98 -7.89 -4.16
C PRO A 464 18.33 -7.45 -2.83
N THR A 465 17.23 -8.08 -2.40
CA THR A 465 16.51 -7.69 -1.18
C THR A 465 17.41 -7.84 0.07
N PRO A 466 17.58 -6.76 0.87
CA PRO A 466 18.34 -6.80 2.12
C PRO A 466 17.87 -7.87 3.11
N VAL A 467 18.82 -8.41 3.90
CA VAL A 467 18.55 -9.44 4.92
C VAL A 467 17.52 -9.01 5.95
N ALA A 468 17.54 -7.73 6.38
CA ALA A 468 16.57 -7.19 7.34
C ALA A 468 15.12 -7.31 6.84
N ILE A 469 14.91 -7.13 5.53
CA ILE A 469 13.59 -7.29 4.92
C ILE A 469 13.22 -8.77 4.87
N LYS A 470 14.12 -9.64 4.39
CA LYS A 470 13.86 -11.09 4.31
C LYS A 470 13.51 -11.69 5.67
N ALA A 471 14.24 -11.31 6.72
CA ALA A 471 14.02 -11.84 8.07
C ALA A 471 12.76 -11.29 8.75
N GLY A 472 12.41 -10.02 8.50
CA GLY A 472 11.31 -9.35 9.18
C GLY A 472 9.95 -9.45 8.47
N ARG A 473 9.95 -9.56 7.14
CA ARG A 473 8.75 -9.62 6.30
C ARG A 473 7.77 -10.74 6.72
N PRO A 474 8.19 -11.97 7.09
CA PRO A 474 7.27 -13.01 7.53
C PRO A 474 6.39 -12.60 8.71
N HIS A 475 6.85 -11.71 9.61
CA HIS A 475 6.03 -11.27 10.77
C HIS A 475 4.87 -10.34 10.36
N LEU A 476 4.92 -9.75 9.16
CA LEU A 476 3.80 -8.98 8.60
C LEU A 476 2.82 -9.88 7.82
N TYR A 477 3.33 -10.81 7.01
CA TYR A 477 2.54 -11.50 5.98
C TYR A 477 2.21 -12.97 6.29
N ASP A 478 3.05 -13.69 7.05
CA ASP A 478 2.91 -15.14 7.18
C ASP A 478 1.71 -15.51 8.07
N THR A 479 0.64 -15.96 7.43
CA THR A 479 -0.62 -16.32 8.08
C THR A 479 -0.55 -17.65 8.80
N HIS A 480 0.34 -18.58 8.42
CA HIS A 480 0.51 -19.85 9.15
C HIS A 480 1.35 -19.68 10.41
N LYS A 481 2.24 -18.70 10.41
CA LYS A 481 3.07 -18.34 11.55
C LYS A 481 2.29 -17.63 12.65
N SER A 482 1.43 -16.69 12.29
CA SER A 482 0.94 -15.65 13.22
C SER A 482 -0.58 -15.66 13.46
N SER A 483 -1.28 -16.66 12.94
CA SER A 483 -2.74 -16.75 13.00
C SER A 483 -3.23 -17.96 13.79
N GLY A 484 -4.31 -17.79 14.55
CA GLY A 484 -5.03 -18.90 15.17
C GLY A 484 -5.76 -19.80 14.18
N LEU A 485 -6.09 -19.30 12.99
CA LEU A 485 -6.80 -20.04 11.94
C LEU A 485 -5.99 -20.23 10.65
N GLY A 486 -4.75 -19.72 10.60
CA GLY A 486 -3.87 -19.87 9.44
C GLY A 486 -4.16 -18.93 8.26
N HIS A 487 -5.14 -18.03 8.36
CA HIS A 487 -5.68 -17.28 7.21
C HIS A 487 -5.60 -15.75 7.30
N VAL A 488 -5.14 -15.22 8.44
CA VAL A 488 -4.99 -13.76 8.66
C VAL A 488 -3.59 -13.44 9.16
N ALA A 489 -3.12 -12.23 8.89
CA ALA A 489 -1.88 -11.68 9.43
C ALA A 489 -2.04 -10.18 9.72
N CYS A 490 -1.01 -9.50 10.22
CA CYS A 490 -0.98 -8.03 10.28
C CYS A 490 -1.27 -7.40 8.90
N ALA A 491 -0.75 -8.02 7.83
CA ALA A 491 -1.00 -7.61 6.44
C ALA A 491 -2.48 -7.61 6.05
N SER A 492 -3.34 -8.38 6.74
CA SER A 492 -4.77 -8.45 6.42
C SER A 492 -5.52 -7.14 6.62
N CYS A 493 -5.01 -6.24 7.46
CA CYS A 493 -5.47 -4.85 7.54
C CYS A 493 -4.42 -3.91 6.94
N HIS A 494 -3.13 -4.18 7.17
CA HIS A 494 -2.02 -3.39 6.65
C HIS A 494 -1.51 -3.93 5.31
N ILE A 495 -2.42 -3.97 4.33
CA ILE A 495 -2.19 -4.61 3.03
C ILE A 495 -0.97 -3.98 2.37
N ASP A 496 0.04 -4.81 2.08
CA ASP A 496 1.30 -4.36 1.47
C ASP A 496 2.02 -3.25 2.28
N GLY A 497 1.87 -3.27 3.61
CA GLY A 497 2.39 -2.24 4.52
C GLY A 497 1.59 -0.94 4.54
N ARG A 498 0.43 -0.88 3.87
CA ARG A 498 -0.46 0.29 3.77
C ARG A 498 -1.70 0.09 4.64
N LEU A 499 -2.89 0.22 4.06
CA LEU A 499 -4.18 0.24 4.72
C LEU A 499 -5.21 -0.54 3.90
N ASP A 500 -6.31 -0.96 4.53
CA ASP A 500 -7.44 -1.66 3.91
C ASP A 500 -8.61 -0.72 3.59
N ARG A 501 -8.42 0.59 3.77
CA ARG A 501 -9.43 1.65 3.70
C ARG A 501 -10.66 1.47 4.61
N LEU A 502 -10.57 0.65 5.66
CA LEU A 502 -11.64 0.45 6.63
C LEU A 502 -11.33 1.12 7.97
N ALA A 503 -12.37 1.26 8.80
CA ALA A 503 -12.24 1.51 10.23
C ALA A 503 -12.68 0.30 11.05
N TRP A 504 -12.07 0.14 12.22
CA TRP A 504 -12.23 -0.99 13.13
C TRP A 504 -12.45 -0.51 14.57
N ASP A 505 -13.43 -1.06 15.28
CA ASP A 505 -13.57 -0.85 16.73
C ASP A 505 -12.90 -2.00 17.50
N LEU A 506 -11.58 -1.89 17.63
CA LEU A 506 -10.73 -2.85 18.33
C LEU A 506 -10.67 -2.57 19.84
N GLY A 507 -11.77 -2.08 20.44
CA GLY A 507 -11.85 -1.92 21.89
C GLY A 507 -11.83 -3.26 22.63
N ASP A 508 -11.69 -3.21 23.95
CA ASP A 508 -11.94 -4.37 24.83
C ASP A 508 -12.75 -3.93 26.07
N PRO A 509 -14.06 -4.18 26.11
CA PRO A 509 -14.89 -3.84 27.28
C PRO A 509 -14.38 -4.43 28.59
N SER A 510 -13.71 -5.59 28.55
CA SER A 510 -13.22 -6.31 29.72
C SER A 510 -11.81 -5.91 30.17
N GLY A 511 -11.14 -5.06 29.39
CA GLY A 511 -9.76 -4.64 29.60
C GLY A 511 -9.54 -3.69 30.78
N ASN A 512 -8.27 -3.32 30.99
CA ASN A 512 -7.84 -2.35 32.01
C ASN A 512 -7.61 -0.96 31.40
N MET A 513 -8.01 0.09 32.12
CA MET A 513 -7.62 1.46 31.79
C MET A 513 -6.09 1.58 31.74
N LYS A 514 -5.54 2.23 30.71
CA LYS A 514 -4.10 2.53 30.62
C LYS A 514 -3.87 3.99 31.01
N ALA A 515 -2.97 4.24 31.96
CA ALA A 515 -2.62 5.60 32.37
C ALA A 515 -1.73 6.29 31.33
N VAL A 516 -1.98 7.58 31.07
CA VAL A 516 -1.12 8.40 30.21
C VAL A 516 0.10 8.85 30.99
N THR A 517 1.24 8.20 30.79
CA THR A 517 2.50 8.48 31.49
C THR A 517 3.69 8.44 30.54
N GLY A 518 4.70 9.29 30.76
CA GLY A 518 5.95 9.27 30.00
C GLY A 518 5.84 9.79 28.55
N GLN A 519 4.71 10.40 28.19
CA GLN A 519 4.42 10.86 26.83
C GLN A 519 4.72 12.35 26.65
N ASN A 520 4.93 12.77 25.40
CA ASN A 520 5.15 14.17 25.03
C ASN A 520 3.84 14.98 24.99
N LEU A 521 3.28 15.25 26.17
CA LEU A 521 1.96 15.88 26.33
C LEU A 521 1.98 17.36 25.94
N GLY A 522 1.27 17.69 24.85
CA GLY A 522 1.15 19.05 24.32
C GLY A 522 2.46 19.67 23.85
N MET A 523 3.53 18.87 23.75
CA MET A 523 4.89 19.34 23.42
C MET A 523 5.41 20.46 24.34
N GLY A 524 4.85 20.62 25.54
CA GLY A 524 5.14 21.75 26.43
C GLY A 524 4.62 23.11 25.93
N ILE A 525 3.86 23.15 24.84
CA ILE A 525 3.37 24.38 24.22
C ILE A 525 2.20 24.95 25.04
N PRO A 526 2.26 26.24 25.45
CA PRO A 526 1.17 26.87 26.19
C PRO A 526 -0.18 26.76 25.45
N GLY A 527 -1.20 26.28 26.15
CA GLY A 527 -2.53 26.06 25.61
C GLY A 527 -2.80 24.65 25.09
N LEU A 528 -1.77 23.79 24.99
CA LEU A 528 -1.90 22.37 24.58
C LEU A 528 -1.63 21.37 25.71
N THR A 529 -1.24 21.83 26.91
CA THR A 529 -0.73 20.99 28.01
C THR A 529 -1.78 20.55 29.03
N ALA A 530 -3.07 20.80 28.80
CA ALA A 530 -4.15 20.48 29.74
C ALA A 530 -5.17 19.53 29.11
N GLY A 531 -5.88 18.76 29.95
CA GLY A 531 -7.05 17.96 29.55
C GLY A 531 -6.81 16.46 29.36
N PHE A 532 -5.56 15.99 29.41
CA PHE A 532 -5.22 14.59 29.13
C PHE A 532 -5.91 13.60 30.09
N GLN A 533 -6.39 12.48 29.54
CA GLN A 533 -7.13 11.46 30.29
C GLN A 533 -6.53 10.07 30.03
N SER A 534 -6.64 9.18 31.02
CA SER A 534 -6.27 7.78 30.85
C SER A 534 -7.04 7.14 29.69
N TRP A 535 -6.37 6.30 28.91
CA TRP A 535 -6.97 5.64 27.76
C TRP A 535 -8.03 4.64 28.21
N HIS A 536 -9.26 4.88 27.77
CA HIS A 536 -10.39 3.98 28.00
C HIS A 536 -10.24 2.72 27.13
N THR A 537 -10.67 1.56 27.63
CA THR A 537 -10.49 0.30 26.92
C THR A 537 -11.43 0.17 25.72
N MET A 538 -12.61 0.78 25.81
CA MET A 538 -13.50 1.00 24.68
C MET A 538 -13.14 2.33 24.02
N LYS A 539 -12.84 2.29 22.73
CA LYS A 539 -12.15 3.36 22.00
C LYS A 539 -12.87 3.84 20.75
N GLY A 540 -13.89 3.10 20.31
CA GLY A 540 -14.62 3.40 19.10
C GLY A 540 -13.86 3.00 17.84
N PRO A 541 -14.47 3.25 16.67
CA PRO A 541 -13.87 3.01 15.37
C PRO A 541 -12.57 3.79 15.17
N ILE A 542 -11.60 3.13 14.56
CA ILE A 542 -10.31 3.69 14.20
C ILE A 542 -9.91 3.16 12.81
N THR A 543 -9.57 4.07 11.88
CA THR A 543 -9.11 3.73 10.54
C THR A 543 -7.77 3.03 10.58
N THR A 544 -7.51 2.12 9.64
CA THR A 544 -6.19 1.51 9.52
C THR A 544 -5.13 2.56 9.15
N GLN A 545 -3.93 2.46 9.72
CA GLN A 545 -2.80 3.35 9.41
C GLN A 545 -1.87 2.68 8.41
N THR A 546 -1.26 3.45 7.51
CA THR A 546 -0.08 2.98 6.79
C THR A 546 1.08 2.73 7.75
N LEU A 547 1.87 1.68 7.48
CA LEU A 547 3.11 1.36 8.19
C LEU A 547 4.35 2.00 7.53
N GLN A 548 4.18 2.72 6.42
CA GLN A 548 5.27 3.41 5.74
C GLN A 548 5.86 4.52 6.61
N ASP A 549 7.19 4.45 6.81
CA ASP A 549 7.96 5.34 7.67
C ASP A 549 7.32 5.56 9.07
N ILE A 550 6.82 4.48 9.67
CA ILE A 550 6.17 4.51 10.99
C ILE A 550 7.14 4.38 12.15
N ILE A 551 8.29 3.71 11.94
CA ILE A 551 9.31 3.48 12.97
C ILE A 551 10.08 4.78 13.27
N GLY A 552 10.32 5.04 14.55
CA GLY A 552 10.86 6.30 15.05
C GLY A 552 9.84 7.45 15.06
N LYS A 553 8.55 7.14 14.89
CA LYS A 553 7.42 8.10 14.89
C LYS A 553 6.38 7.77 15.95
N GLU A 554 6.80 7.14 17.03
CA GLU A 554 5.91 6.71 18.09
C GLU A 554 5.43 7.92 18.93
N PRO A 555 4.40 7.80 19.80
CA PRO A 555 3.62 6.60 20.07
C PRO A 555 2.81 6.13 18.84
N LEU A 556 2.66 4.83 18.71
CA LEU A 556 1.90 4.15 17.68
C LEU A 556 0.42 4.01 18.08
N HIS A 557 -0.41 3.54 17.14
CA HIS A 557 -1.89 3.58 17.20
C HIS A 557 -2.46 5.01 17.19
N TRP A 558 -3.64 5.25 16.61
CA TRP A 558 -4.20 6.61 16.47
C TRP A 558 -4.37 7.36 17.79
N ARG A 559 -4.51 6.64 18.92
CA ARG A 559 -4.61 7.25 20.25
C ARG A 559 -3.26 7.54 20.91
N GLY A 560 -2.17 7.02 20.35
CA GLY A 560 -0.85 7.06 20.98
C GLY A 560 -0.76 6.23 22.26
N ASP A 561 -1.64 5.24 22.44
CA ASP A 561 -1.67 4.34 23.60
C ASP A 561 -0.70 3.17 23.48
N ARG A 562 0.10 3.10 22.41
CA ARG A 562 1.18 2.14 22.24
C ARG A 562 2.50 2.92 22.12
N ALA A 563 3.39 2.82 23.11
CA ALA A 563 4.61 3.62 23.11
C ALA A 563 5.61 3.20 22.02
N GLY A 564 5.59 1.92 21.62
CA GLY A 564 6.49 1.31 20.64
C GLY A 564 5.83 0.20 19.85
N LEU A 565 6.55 -0.38 18.89
CA LEU A 565 6.07 -1.55 18.13
C LEU A 565 5.93 -2.78 19.03
N GLU A 566 6.77 -2.89 20.04
CA GLU A 566 6.83 -3.98 21.03
C GLU A 566 5.50 -4.15 21.76
N GLU A 567 4.78 -3.05 21.99
CA GLU A 567 3.48 -3.09 22.64
C GLU A 567 2.37 -3.72 21.78
N PHE A 568 2.61 -3.94 20.48
CA PHE A 568 1.70 -4.68 19.61
C PHE A 568 1.93 -6.19 19.62
N ASN A 569 2.94 -6.70 20.35
CA ASN A 569 3.19 -8.13 20.38
C ASN A 569 1.97 -8.94 20.88
N ASP A 570 1.17 -8.36 21.79
CA ASP A 570 -0.08 -8.97 22.26
C ASP A 570 -1.11 -9.18 21.13
N ALA A 571 -1.11 -8.35 20.09
CA ALA A 571 -2.05 -8.43 18.98
C ALA A 571 -1.95 -9.73 18.17
N PHE A 572 -0.78 -10.40 18.18
CA PHE A 572 -0.62 -11.71 17.57
C PHE A 572 -1.52 -12.76 18.26
N GLN A 573 -1.70 -12.69 19.58
CA GLN A 573 -2.62 -13.58 20.30
C GLN A 573 -4.03 -13.02 20.44
N SER A 574 -4.16 -11.73 20.77
CA SER A 574 -5.42 -11.12 21.15
C SER A 574 -6.31 -10.85 19.93
N LEU A 575 -5.71 -10.47 18.79
CA LEU A 575 -6.41 -10.16 17.55
C LEU A 575 -6.23 -11.23 16.47
N GLN A 576 -5.02 -11.74 16.23
CA GLN A 576 -4.80 -12.76 15.19
C GLN A 576 -5.09 -14.20 15.67
N GLY A 577 -5.19 -14.38 16.98
CA GLY A 577 -5.60 -15.64 17.59
C GLY A 577 -4.51 -16.68 17.74
N ASP A 578 -3.24 -16.30 17.56
CA ASP A 578 -2.11 -17.23 17.72
C ASP A 578 -2.00 -17.77 19.16
N ASP A 579 -1.27 -18.87 19.32
CA ASP A 579 -1.04 -19.53 20.61
C ASP A 579 0.10 -18.88 21.40
N THR A 580 1.01 -18.18 20.72
CA THR A 580 2.22 -17.62 21.32
C THR A 580 2.46 -16.16 20.90
N LEU A 581 3.26 -15.44 21.68
CA LEU A 581 3.75 -14.12 21.29
C LEU A 581 5.00 -14.31 20.43
N LEU A 582 5.34 -13.30 19.62
CA LEU A 582 6.66 -13.24 19.02
C LEU A 582 7.73 -13.08 20.10
N THR A 583 8.89 -13.70 19.89
CA THR A 583 10.06 -13.49 20.74
C THR A 583 10.62 -12.07 20.56
N LEU A 584 11.48 -11.62 21.48
CA LEU A 584 12.15 -10.31 21.35
C LEU A 584 12.96 -10.19 20.06
N VAL A 585 13.59 -11.28 19.61
CA VAL A 585 14.37 -11.29 18.35
C VAL A 585 13.44 -11.12 17.16
N GLU A 586 12.29 -11.77 17.17
CA GLU A 586 11.30 -11.68 16.10
C GLU A 586 10.65 -10.31 16.04
N MET A 587 10.31 -9.72 17.19
CA MET A 587 9.83 -8.34 17.24
C MET A 587 10.87 -7.35 16.69
N GLN A 588 12.15 -7.52 17.01
CA GLN A 588 13.21 -6.68 16.44
C GLN A 588 13.34 -6.87 14.92
N GLN A 589 13.21 -8.10 14.42
CA GLN A 589 13.20 -8.36 12.98
C GLN A 589 12.02 -7.65 12.31
N PHE A 590 10.84 -7.70 12.93
CA PHE A 590 9.65 -7.01 12.43
C PHE A 590 9.86 -5.49 12.39
N GLU A 591 10.38 -4.91 13.47
CA GLU A 591 10.73 -3.48 13.55
C GLU A 591 11.74 -3.08 12.45
N ASN A 592 12.82 -3.86 12.29
CA ASN A 592 13.83 -3.62 11.28
C ASN A 592 13.24 -3.63 9.86
N PHE A 593 12.28 -4.52 9.59
CA PHE A 593 11.57 -4.55 8.32
C PHE A 593 10.67 -3.32 8.14
N LEU A 594 9.84 -2.96 9.12
CA LEU A 594 8.98 -1.79 9.04
C LEU A 594 9.77 -0.49 8.86
N ALA A 595 10.96 -0.38 9.47
CA ALA A 595 11.88 0.73 9.28
C ALA A 595 12.39 0.86 7.82
N THR A 596 12.27 -0.18 7.00
CA THR A 596 12.63 -0.13 5.57
C THR A 596 11.54 0.47 4.68
N LEU A 597 10.27 0.48 5.11
CA LEU A 597 9.15 0.94 4.29
C LEU A 597 9.26 2.43 4.00
N THR A 598 9.05 2.80 2.74
CA THR A 598 9.27 4.15 2.21
C THR A 598 8.02 4.61 1.45
N PHE A 599 7.66 5.89 1.55
CA PHE A 599 6.59 6.45 0.73
C PHE A 599 7.01 6.49 -0.75
N PRO A 600 6.14 6.09 -1.69
CA PRO A 600 6.41 6.24 -3.12
C PRO A 600 6.47 7.72 -3.54
N PRO A 601 6.86 8.02 -4.79
CA PRO A 601 6.73 9.36 -5.35
C PRO A 601 5.30 9.91 -5.16
N ASN A 602 5.15 11.16 -4.71
CA ASN A 602 3.83 11.77 -4.59
C ASN A 602 3.36 12.29 -5.96
N PRO A 603 2.19 11.86 -6.46
CA PRO A 603 1.71 12.23 -7.80
C PRO A 603 1.21 13.67 -7.94
N PHE A 604 1.02 14.36 -6.82
CA PHE A 604 0.58 15.76 -6.75
C PHE A 604 1.76 16.73 -6.59
N ARG A 605 3.01 16.25 -6.63
CA ARG A 605 4.22 17.08 -6.70
C ARG A 605 4.61 17.37 -8.15
N ASN A 606 5.29 18.49 -8.38
CA ASN A 606 5.98 18.70 -9.65
C ASN A 606 7.14 17.71 -9.79
N LEU A 607 7.61 17.50 -11.02
CA LEU A 607 8.72 16.58 -11.29
C LEU A 607 9.97 16.90 -10.44
N ASP A 608 10.29 18.17 -10.22
CA ASP A 608 11.39 18.64 -9.38
C ASP A 608 11.11 18.60 -7.87
N ASN A 609 10.04 17.92 -7.46
CA ASN A 609 9.57 17.76 -6.08
C ASN A 609 9.06 19.06 -5.43
N SER A 610 8.98 20.16 -6.20
CA SER A 610 8.34 21.40 -5.74
C SER A 610 6.81 21.28 -5.69
N LEU A 611 6.18 22.17 -4.92
CA LEU A 611 4.72 22.24 -4.81
C LEU A 611 4.10 22.88 -6.07
N PRO A 612 2.99 22.35 -6.60
CA PRO A 612 2.31 22.95 -7.76
C PRO A 612 1.62 24.26 -7.39
N THR A 613 1.59 25.22 -8.33
CA THR A 613 0.89 26.51 -8.18
C THR A 613 -0.53 26.50 -8.73
N SER A 614 -0.92 25.43 -9.43
CA SER A 614 -2.28 25.19 -9.93
C SER A 614 -2.49 23.69 -10.07
N LEU A 615 -3.32 23.13 -9.19
CA LEU A 615 -3.64 21.71 -9.13
C LEU A 615 -5.16 21.52 -9.31
N PRO A 616 -5.62 20.77 -10.34
CA PRO A 616 -7.01 20.36 -10.43
C PRO A 616 -7.40 19.47 -9.25
N LEU A 617 -8.62 19.66 -8.72
CA LEU A 617 -9.11 18.94 -7.54
C LEU A 617 -10.37 18.11 -7.86
N PRO A 618 -10.31 17.13 -8.78
CA PRO A 618 -11.45 16.27 -9.07
C PRO A 618 -11.88 15.51 -7.80
N GLY A 619 -13.18 15.39 -7.58
CA GLY A 619 -13.72 14.71 -6.40
C GLY A 619 -13.71 15.55 -5.11
N HIS A 620 -13.27 16.81 -5.16
CA HIS A 620 -13.34 17.73 -4.03
C HIS A 620 -14.37 18.83 -4.27
N PHE A 621 -15.23 19.06 -3.27
CA PHE A 621 -16.40 19.92 -3.42
C PHE A 621 -16.48 20.98 -2.34
N THR A 622 -17.16 22.08 -2.67
CA THR A 622 -17.52 23.13 -1.73
C THR A 622 -18.43 22.58 -0.64
N THR A 623 -18.21 23.02 0.59
CA THR A 623 -18.87 22.45 1.77
C THR A 623 -20.16 23.15 2.16
N GLY A 624 -20.44 24.31 1.55
CA GLY A 624 -21.55 25.21 1.91
C GLY A 624 -21.16 26.37 2.83
N ARG A 625 -19.91 26.41 3.34
CA ARG A 625 -19.48 27.48 4.25
C ARG A 625 -19.34 28.83 3.56
N PHE A 626 -18.80 28.87 2.34
CA PHE A 626 -18.59 30.11 1.57
C PHE A 626 -19.48 30.12 0.33
N GLY A 627 -19.24 29.21 -0.62
CA GLY A 627 -20.08 28.98 -1.78
C GLY A 627 -21.20 27.98 -1.55
N THR A 628 -22.00 27.74 -2.59
CA THR A 628 -23.07 26.71 -2.58
C THR A 628 -22.45 25.32 -2.42
N ALA A 629 -22.96 24.49 -1.50
CA ALA A 629 -22.44 23.15 -1.25
C ALA A 629 -22.54 22.21 -2.47
N GLY A 630 -21.57 21.31 -2.62
CA GLY A 630 -21.56 20.26 -3.64
C GLY A 630 -21.10 20.71 -5.04
N GLN A 631 -20.60 21.95 -5.17
CA GLN A 631 -19.96 22.41 -6.41
C GLN A 631 -18.48 22.00 -6.42
N PRO A 632 -17.87 21.70 -7.58
CA PRO A 632 -16.43 21.42 -7.65
C PRO A 632 -15.63 22.60 -7.08
N LEU A 633 -14.59 22.30 -6.30
CA LEU A 633 -13.62 23.32 -5.89
C LEU A 633 -12.85 23.86 -7.10
N PRO A 634 -12.41 25.13 -7.06
CA PRO A 634 -11.47 25.65 -8.06
C PRO A 634 -10.13 24.91 -7.98
N ASN A 635 -9.25 25.13 -8.97
CA ASN A 635 -7.87 24.66 -8.87
C ASN A 635 -7.21 25.25 -7.61
N GLY A 636 -6.48 24.42 -6.86
CA GLY A 636 -5.74 24.86 -5.70
C GLY A 636 -4.29 25.22 -6.02
N ASN A 637 -3.73 26.16 -5.28
CA ASN A 637 -2.30 26.48 -5.29
C ASN A 637 -1.65 25.96 -4.01
N ALA A 638 -0.86 24.88 -4.11
CA ALA A 638 -0.25 24.24 -2.95
C ALA A 638 0.83 25.10 -2.28
N VAL A 639 1.49 26.01 -3.02
CA VAL A 639 2.43 27.00 -2.45
C VAL A 639 1.68 28.00 -1.55
N ASN A 640 0.50 28.46 -1.98
CA ASN A 640 -0.37 29.28 -1.14
C ASN A 640 -0.90 28.48 0.05
N GLY A 641 -1.28 27.22 -0.14
CA GLY A 641 -1.68 26.30 0.93
C GLY A 641 -0.60 26.20 2.01
N LEU A 642 0.66 25.97 1.62
CA LEU A 642 1.79 25.97 2.57
C LEU A 642 1.93 27.30 3.33
N ARG A 643 1.71 28.44 2.68
CA ARG A 643 1.73 29.75 3.33
C ARG A 643 0.58 29.94 4.32
N ILE A 644 -0.60 29.39 4.02
CA ILE A 644 -1.78 29.42 4.91
C ILE A 644 -1.56 28.48 6.12
N TYR A 645 -0.93 27.34 5.89
CA TYR A 645 -0.62 26.32 6.89
C TYR A 645 0.35 26.81 8.00
N ARG A 646 1.21 27.77 7.66
CA ARG A 646 2.33 28.23 8.49
C ARG A 646 2.09 29.61 9.11
N PRO A 647 2.82 29.99 10.19
CA PRO A 647 2.81 31.35 10.72
C PRO A 647 3.18 32.41 9.66
N PRO A 648 2.67 33.65 9.76
CA PRO A 648 1.92 34.22 10.89
C PRO A 648 0.40 33.94 10.85
N ARG A 649 -0.10 33.08 9.93
CA ARG A 649 -1.53 32.72 9.91
C ARG A 649 -1.85 31.73 11.03
N LEU A 650 -2.69 32.14 11.96
CA LEU A 650 -3.16 31.30 13.06
C LEU A 650 -4.60 30.88 12.75
N LEU A 651 -4.77 29.69 12.16
CA LEU A 651 -6.06 29.23 11.65
C LEU A 651 -6.96 28.70 12.75
N ASP A 652 -6.42 28.06 13.78
CA ASP A 652 -7.22 27.46 14.85
C ASP A 652 -7.61 28.53 15.87
N SER A 653 -8.80 29.11 15.71
CA SER A 653 -9.36 30.17 16.57
C SER A 653 -8.43 31.38 16.77
N GLY A 654 -7.53 31.65 15.82
CA GLY A 654 -6.51 32.68 15.95
C GLY A 654 -5.39 32.37 16.94
N ARG A 655 -5.30 31.13 17.45
CA ARG A 655 -4.33 30.72 18.48
C ARG A 655 -3.13 29.96 17.92
N PHE A 656 -3.37 29.03 17.00
CA PHE A 656 -2.32 28.15 16.47
C PHE A 656 -2.31 28.16 14.93
N ALA A 657 -1.10 28.07 14.36
CA ALA A 657 -0.94 27.69 12.96
C ALA A 657 -1.14 26.17 12.84
N CYS A 658 -1.43 25.65 11.64
CA CYS A 658 -1.50 24.19 11.45
C CYS A 658 -0.14 23.55 11.79
N ALA A 659 0.95 24.20 11.38
CA ALA A 659 2.33 23.80 11.66
C ALA A 659 2.69 23.76 13.15
N THR A 660 1.91 24.41 14.03
CA THR A 660 2.14 24.38 15.48
C THR A 660 1.95 22.98 16.05
N CYS A 661 0.97 22.24 15.56
CA CYS A 661 0.73 20.84 15.95
C CYS A 661 1.26 19.88 14.88
N HIS A 662 0.91 20.10 13.62
CA HIS A 662 1.29 19.24 12.52
C HIS A 662 2.59 19.73 11.87
N THR A 663 3.72 19.35 12.44
CA THR A 663 5.04 19.85 12.03
C THR A 663 5.44 19.36 10.64
N LEU A 664 6.26 20.14 9.92
CA LEU A 664 6.83 19.74 8.63
C LEU A 664 8.16 19.00 8.86
N PRO A 665 8.52 18.00 8.02
CA PRO A 665 7.86 17.61 6.75
C PRO A 665 6.82 16.47 6.85
N THR A 666 6.56 15.89 8.03
CA THR A 666 5.72 14.66 8.14
C THR A 666 4.25 14.93 8.46
N GLY A 667 3.93 16.12 8.97
CA GLY A 667 2.63 16.48 9.50
C GLY A 667 2.37 15.92 10.91
N MET A 668 3.35 15.24 11.51
CA MET A 668 3.26 14.67 12.85
C MET A 668 3.52 15.69 13.93
N GLY A 669 3.23 15.32 15.18
CA GLY A 669 3.68 16.07 16.34
C GLY A 669 5.20 16.10 16.44
N ALA A 670 5.75 17.15 17.03
CA ALA A 670 7.18 17.25 17.28
C ALA A 670 7.64 16.17 18.28
N ASP A 671 8.85 15.63 18.11
CA ASP A 671 9.51 14.72 19.07
C ASP A 671 10.40 15.47 20.08
N VAL A 672 10.08 16.75 20.31
CA VAL A 672 10.77 17.69 21.20
C VAL A 672 9.81 18.35 22.19
N LEU A 673 10.36 18.91 23.26
CA LEU A 673 9.62 19.58 24.32
C LEU A 673 9.97 21.07 24.40
N TRP A 674 8.97 21.94 24.46
CA TRP A 674 9.16 23.35 24.78
C TRP A 674 9.42 23.53 26.28
N ASN A 675 10.57 24.11 26.63
CA ASN A 675 10.97 24.33 28.03
C ASN A 675 10.66 25.75 28.56
N GLY A 676 9.93 26.56 27.78
CA GLY A 676 9.70 27.98 28.06
C GLY A 676 10.54 28.94 27.22
N ASN A 677 11.64 28.48 26.61
CA ASN A 677 12.53 29.32 25.79
C ASN A 677 12.92 28.69 24.45
N GLN A 678 13.10 27.37 24.40
CA GLN A 678 13.42 26.64 23.18
C GLN A 678 12.88 25.21 23.24
N PHE A 679 12.78 24.57 22.08
CA PHE A 679 12.59 23.13 21.98
C PHE A 679 13.87 22.40 22.35
N VAL A 680 13.74 21.43 23.27
CA VAL A 680 14.81 20.53 23.69
C VAL A 680 14.41 19.08 23.38
N PRO A 681 15.37 18.16 23.21
CA PRO A 681 15.07 16.75 23.00
C PRO A 681 14.15 16.19 24.09
N PHE A 682 13.11 15.44 23.70
CA PHE A 682 12.32 14.64 24.63
C PHE A 682 13.03 13.30 24.89
N ALA A 683 12.99 12.80 26.12
CA ALA A 683 13.64 11.53 26.44
C ALA A 683 12.96 10.36 25.73
N GLY A 684 13.73 9.54 25.01
CA GLY A 684 13.23 8.33 24.38
C GLY A 684 12.75 7.28 25.40
N GLY A 685 11.95 6.35 24.92
CA GLY A 685 11.48 5.20 25.69
C GLY A 685 12.60 4.16 25.96
N PRO A 686 12.33 3.19 26.84
CA PRO A 686 13.30 2.19 27.27
C PRO A 686 13.75 1.23 26.16
N SER A 687 12.99 1.12 25.07
CA SER A 687 13.29 0.27 23.90
C SER A 687 13.77 1.09 22.70
N GLY A 688 14.01 2.39 22.88
CA GLY A 688 14.44 3.31 21.81
C GLY A 688 13.31 4.06 21.12
N GLU A 689 12.08 3.93 21.62
CA GLU A 689 10.89 4.59 21.10
C GLU A 689 11.07 6.12 21.14
N ARG A 690 10.62 6.82 20.10
CA ARG A 690 10.51 8.28 20.10
C ARG A 690 9.11 8.70 20.51
N HIS A 691 8.97 9.89 21.10
CA HIS A 691 7.67 10.38 21.55
C HIS A 691 7.29 11.67 20.84
N THR A 692 6.63 11.52 19.69
CA THR A 692 5.92 12.60 19.00
C THR A 692 4.78 13.14 19.88
N GLY A 693 4.43 14.40 19.65
CA GLY A 693 3.45 15.12 20.47
C GLY A 693 2.07 14.44 20.54
N LEU A 694 1.57 14.28 21.77
CA LEU A 694 0.16 13.99 22.04
C LEU A 694 -0.61 15.28 22.29
N ILE A 695 -1.86 15.33 21.85
CA ILE A 695 -2.77 16.45 22.11
C ILE A 695 -4.01 15.98 22.86
N SER A 696 -4.58 16.92 23.62
CA SER A 696 -5.78 16.69 24.39
C SER A 696 -7.05 17.29 23.76
N VAL A 697 -7.08 17.35 22.43
CA VAL A 697 -8.17 17.96 21.66
C VAL A 697 -8.48 17.07 20.47
N ASP A 698 -9.50 16.25 20.59
CA ASP A 698 -9.95 15.44 19.48
C ASP A 698 -11.30 15.94 18.95
N GLY A 699 -12.18 16.44 19.81
CA GLY A 699 -13.50 16.93 19.42
C GLY A 699 -14.46 15.83 18.93
N PHE A 700 -14.07 14.55 19.05
CA PHE A 700 -14.74 13.44 18.37
C PHE A 700 -15.11 12.22 19.22
N SER A 701 -14.37 11.84 20.27
CA SER A 701 -14.67 10.72 21.22
C SER A 701 -13.54 10.39 22.22
N ASN A 702 -12.26 10.61 21.91
CA ASN A 702 -11.09 10.25 22.71
C ASN A 702 -10.24 11.48 23.08
N VAL A 703 -10.25 11.87 24.35
CA VAL A 703 -9.61 13.12 24.78
C VAL A 703 -8.08 13.13 24.58
N THR A 704 -7.38 12.00 24.57
CA THR A 704 -5.92 11.93 24.38
C THR A 704 -5.56 11.17 23.12
N MET A 705 -4.91 11.85 22.16
CA MET A 705 -4.55 11.30 20.85
C MET A 705 -3.18 11.75 20.39
N LYS A 706 -2.56 10.95 19.52
CA LYS A 706 -1.33 11.37 18.85
C LYS A 706 -1.65 12.32 17.71
N ILE A 707 -0.72 13.24 17.45
CA ILE A 707 -0.75 14.02 16.21
C ILE A 707 -0.22 13.12 15.08
N SER A 708 -1.13 12.63 14.24
CA SER A 708 -0.83 11.74 13.13
C SER A 708 -0.12 12.46 11.98
N GLN A 709 0.58 11.69 11.15
CA GLN A 709 1.14 12.19 9.89
C GLN A 709 0.06 12.62 8.90
N LEU A 710 0.45 13.43 7.91
CA LEU A 710 -0.42 13.91 6.83
C LEU A 710 0.05 13.47 5.43
N ARG A 711 1.05 12.58 5.35
CA ARG A 711 1.76 12.24 4.10
C ARG A 711 0.94 11.46 3.07
N ASN A 712 0.01 10.62 3.52
CA ASN A 712 -0.75 9.71 2.66
C ASN A 712 -2.23 10.07 2.55
N LEU A 713 -2.59 11.33 2.82
CA LEU A 713 -3.99 11.77 2.78
C LEU A 713 -4.63 11.66 1.39
N TYR A 714 -3.81 11.69 0.33
CA TYR A 714 -4.30 11.52 -1.05
C TYR A 714 -4.83 10.10 -1.32
N GLU A 715 -4.40 9.10 -0.55
CA GLU A 715 -4.88 7.71 -0.59
C GLU A 715 -6.18 7.52 0.21
N LYS A 716 -6.78 8.59 0.77
CA LYS A 716 -7.97 8.53 1.64
C LYS A 716 -9.17 9.30 1.08
N VAL A 717 -9.16 9.61 -0.22
CA VAL A 717 -10.27 10.28 -0.91
C VAL A 717 -11.39 9.28 -1.29
N GLY A 718 -12.51 9.77 -1.84
CA GLY A 718 -13.60 8.94 -2.36
C GLY A 718 -14.91 8.96 -1.55
N MET A 719 -14.89 9.56 -0.36
CA MET A 719 -16.06 9.80 0.49
C MET A 719 -16.46 11.28 0.44
N GLU A 720 -17.74 11.58 0.19
CA GLU A 720 -18.25 12.96 0.15
C GLU A 720 -19.75 13.03 0.48
N PHE A 721 -20.08 13.70 1.58
CA PHE A 721 -21.44 13.80 2.08
C PHE A 721 -22.32 14.77 1.30
N THR A 722 -21.72 15.69 0.52
CA THR A 722 -22.48 16.54 -0.41
C THR A 722 -22.93 15.81 -1.67
N GLN A 723 -22.34 14.66 -1.97
CA GLN A 723 -22.71 13.80 -3.09
C GLN A 723 -23.61 12.64 -2.64
N THR A 724 -24.25 11.97 -3.60
CA THR A 724 -25.11 10.80 -3.33
C THR A 724 -24.48 9.46 -3.67
N SER A 725 -23.45 9.46 -4.52
CA SER A 725 -22.71 8.25 -4.90
C SER A 725 -21.25 8.44 -4.51
N ASN A 726 -20.71 7.47 -3.78
CA ASN A 726 -19.39 7.55 -3.16
C ASN A 726 -18.61 6.29 -3.48
N LEU A 727 -17.28 6.40 -3.46
CA LEU A 727 -16.38 5.27 -3.70
C LEU A 727 -15.82 4.70 -2.40
N ALA A 728 -15.79 5.49 -1.32
CA ALA A 728 -15.33 5.08 -0.01
C ALA A 728 -16.37 5.36 1.09
N GLY A 729 -16.37 4.50 2.11
CA GLY A 729 -17.24 4.62 3.30
C GLY A 729 -16.60 5.29 4.50
N PHE A 730 -15.28 5.48 4.48
CA PHE A 730 -14.47 6.11 5.53
C PHE A 730 -13.56 7.15 4.90
N GLY A 731 -13.39 8.29 5.56
CA GLY A 731 -12.56 9.39 5.08
C GLY A 731 -11.42 9.71 6.04
N PHE A 732 -11.37 10.97 6.42
CA PHE A 732 -10.42 11.60 7.32
C PHE A 732 -10.87 11.48 8.78
N SER A 733 -10.08 12.06 9.69
CA SER A 733 -10.08 11.80 11.15
C SER A 733 -9.70 10.37 11.52
N HIS A 734 -9.43 10.15 12.82
CA HIS A 734 -9.00 8.85 13.30
C HIS A 734 -10.08 7.78 13.12
N ASP A 735 -11.36 8.12 13.27
CA ASP A 735 -12.52 7.23 13.14
C ASP A 735 -13.05 7.13 11.71
N GLY A 736 -12.50 7.90 10.76
CA GLY A 736 -12.95 7.94 9.38
C GLY A 736 -14.24 8.73 9.16
N GLY A 737 -14.72 9.45 10.18
CA GLY A 737 -16.03 10.13 10.18
C GLY A 737 -16.07 11.45 9.42
N VAL A 738 -14.90 12.02 9.08
CA VAL A 738 -14.83 13.24 8.28
C VAL A 738 -14.69 12.88 6.81
N ASP A 739 -15.72 13.17 6.01
CA ASP A 739 -15.79 12.76 4.61
C ASP A 739 -14.66 13.34 3.74
N SER A 740 -14.38 14.65 3.85
CA SER A 740 -13.39 15.31 2.99
C SER A 740 -12.44 16.26 3.72
N ILE A 741 -11.24 16.47 3.15
CA ILE A 741 -10.28 17.49 3.61
C ILE A 741 -10.95 18.87 3.63
N ALA A 742 -11.74 19.18 2.60
CA ALA A 742 -12.49 20.43 2.51
C ALA A 742 -13.45 20.59 3.70
N ARG A 743 -14.18 19.53 4.07
CA ARG A 743 -15.06 19.55 5.25
C ARG A 743 -14.31 19.80 6.54
N PHE A 744 -13.17 19.14 6.75
CA PHE A 744 -12.33 19.37 7.93
C PHE A 744 -11.90 20.83 8.02
N LEU A 745 -11.35 21.38 6.93
CA LEU A 745 -10.81 22.73 6.87
C LEU A 745 -11.86 23.82 7.02
N THR A 746 -13.14 23.52 6.74
CA THR A 746 -14.24 24.48 6.91
C THR A 746 -14.94 24.37 8.25
N LEU A 747 -14.48 23.54 9.19
CA LEU A 747 -14.96 23.56 10.57
C LEU A 747 -14.90 24.99 11.15
N PRO A 748 -15.89 25.44 11.93
CA PRO A 748 -15.98 26.85 12.39
C PRO A 748 -14.77 27.34 13.18
N VAL A 749 -13.99 26.43 13.76
CA VAL A 749 -12.75 26.72 14.48
C VAL A 749 -11.66 27.30 13.56
N PHE A 750 -11.66 26.91 12.28
CA PHE A 750 -10.67 27.37 11.32
C PHE A 750 -11.06 28.71 10.69
N THR A 751 -10.14 29.67 10.65
CA THR A 751 -10.40 31.04 10.16
C THR A 751 -10.17 31.25 8.66
N LEU A 752 -10.31 30.20 7.84
CA LEU A 752 -10.28 30.33 6.37
C LEU A 752 -11.40 31.27 5.88
N GLN A 753 -11.17 31.92 4.74
CA GLN A 753 -11.98 33.05 4.26
C GLN A 753 -12.72 32.79 2.94
N SER A 754 -12.36 31.76 2.17
CA SER A 754 -12.98 31.48 0.88
C SER A 754 -12.81 30.02 0.43
N ASP A 755 -13.61 29.58 -0.54
CA ASP A 755 -13.43 28.27 -1.18
C ASP A 755 -12.09 28.17 -1.93
N GLN A 756 -11.49 29.29 -2.36
CA GLN A 756 -10.15 29.28 -2.95
C GLN A 756 -9.06 28.98 -1.91
N GLU A 757 -9.15 29.56 -0.71
CA GLU A 757 -8.21 29.19 0.37
C GLU A 757 -8.36 27.73 0.79
N VAL A 758 -9.59 27.20 0.76
CA VAL A 758 -9.84 25.76 0.97
C VAL A 758 -9.19 24.94 -0.13
N ALA A 759 -9.36 25.31 -1.40
CA ALA A 759 -8.73 24.62 -2.53
C ALA A 759 -7.20 24.64 -2.44
N ASP A 760 -6.59 25.79 -2.09
CA ASP A 760 -5.15 25.94 -1.90
C ASP A 760 -4.62 25.00 -0.80
N MET A 761 -5.35 24.90 0.32
CA MET A 761 -5.02 23.98 1.41
C MET A 761 -5.22 22.51 1.03
N VAL A 762 -6.31 22.17 0.34
CA VAL A 762 -6.53 20.80 -0.18
C VAL A 762 -5.38 20.41 -1.11
N ALA A 763 -4.99 21.27 -2.06
CA ALA A 763 -3.86 21.02 -2.95
C ALA A 763 -2.55 20.80 -2.19
N PHE A 764 -2.30 21.56 -1.12
CA PHE A 764 -1.14 21.33 -0.26
C PHE A 764 -1.22 20.00 0.50
N MET A 765 -2.39 19.60 1.01
CA MET A 765 -2.57 18.32 1.70
C MET A 765 -2.39 17.12 0.78
N LEU A 766 -2.80 17.21 -0.48
CA LEU A 766 -2.57 16.16 -1.48
C LEU A 766 -1.09 16.06 -1.85
N ALA A 767 -0.41 17.20 -1.99
CA ALA A 767 1.02 17.30 -2.27
C ALA A 767 1.90 17.27 -1.01
N PHE A 768 1.40 16.78 0.13
CA PHE A 768 2.08 16.95 1.41
C PHE A 768 3.39 16.15 1.48
N SER A 769 3.39 14.86 1.13
CA SER A 769 4.63 14.08 1.11
C SER A 769 5.63 14.62 0.09
N GLY A 770 6.91 14.54 0.43
CA GLY A 770 8.02 15.12 -0.33
C GLY A 770 8.99 15.82 0.61
N SER A 771 10.22 15.30 0.67
CA SER A 771 11.25 15.67 1.65
C SER A 771 11.73 17.13 1.60
N ASP A 772 11.32 17.92 0.60
CA ASP A 772 11.73 19.31 0.40
C ASP A 772 10.89 20.35 1.16
N LEU A 773 9.95 19.92 2.02
CA LEU A 773 9.20 20.84 2.86
C LEU A 773 10.10 21.46 3.94
N PRO A 774 9.93 22.77 4.23
CA PRO A 774 10.78 23.47 5.19
C PRO A 774 10.52 22.96 6.60
N LYS A 775 11.59 22.56 7.30
CA LYS A 775 11.53 22.16 8.71
C LYS A 775 11.31 23.39 9.61
N GLY A 776 10.57 23.22 10.70
CA GLY A 776 10.41 24.24 11.74
C GLY A 776 11.68 24.51 12.53
N THR A 777 11.60 25.38 13.54
CA THR A 777 12.77 25.84 14.31
C THR A 777 12.64 25.57 15.80
N ASN A 778 13.77 25.49 16.50
CA ASN A 778 13.77 25.24 17.94
C ASN A 778 13.41 26.48 18.77
N THR A 779 13.19 27.64 18.16
CA THR A 779 13.13 28.93 18.87
C THR A 779 11.73 29.51 18.98
N THR A 780 10.71 28.88 18.39
CA THR A 780 9.33 29.38 18.40
C THR A 780 8.31 28.26 18.51
N VAL A 781 7.35 28.42 19.41
CA VAL A 781 6.22 27.48 19.56
C VAL A 781 5.28 27.47 18.35
N ALA A 782 5.31 28.52 17.51
CA ALA A 782 4.40 28.63 16.38
C ALA A 782 4.73 27.65 15.24
N GLU A 783 5.98 27.20 15.16
CA GLU A 783 6.46 26.28 14.13
C GLU A 783 7.59 25.38 14.68
N PRO A 784 7.23 24.37 15.50
CA PRO A 784 8.19 23.43 16.06
C PRO A 784 8.91 22.61 14.97
N PRO A 785 10.12 22.11 15.23
CA PRO A 785 10.80 21.20 14.31
C PRO A 785 10.04 19.86 14.23
N GLY A 786 9.80 19.36 13.02
CA GLY A 786 9.23 18.03 12.84
C GLY A 786 10.26 16.92 12.71
N PRO A 787 9.88 15.66 12.92
CA PRO A 787 10.74 14.53 12.63
C PRO A 787 11.00 14.45 11.11
N ASP A 788 12.14 13.90 10.72
CA ASP A 788 12.51 13.80 9.30
C ASP A 788 11.55 12.87 8.54
N SER A 789 11.34 13.09 7.25
CA SER A 789 10.47 12.25 6.42
C SER A 789 11.29 11.30 5.55
N LYS A 790 10.78 10.08 5.37
CA LYS A 790 11.30 9.10 4.42
C LYS A 790 10.40 8.99 3.19
N ASP A 791 10.48 10.02 2.34
CA ASP A 791 9.74 10.10 1.08
C ASP A 791 10.65 9.83 -0.12
N THR A 792 10.07 9.23 -1.17
CA THR A 792 10.71 9.13 -2.48
C THR A 792 10.49 10.44 -3.25
N HIS A 793 11.55 10.95 -3.89
CA HIS A 793 11.47 12.17 -4.71
C HIS A 793 10.52 11.97 -5.90
N ALA A 794 9.68 12.97 -6.21
CA ALA A 794 8.64 12.90 -7.25
C ALA A 794 9.14 12.48 -8.66
N ALA A 795 10.36 12.87 -9.04
CA ALA A 795 10.96 12.42 -10.31
C ALA A 795 11.33 10.94 -10.39
N VAL A 796 11.48 10.22 -9.26
CA VAL A 796 11.90 8.82 -9.28
C VAL A 796 10.95 8.00 -10.11
N GLY A 797 11.50 7.14 -10.96
CA GLY A 797 10.73 6.34 -11.90
C GLY A 797 10.53 7.02 -13.25
N LYS A 798 10.68 8.36 -13.38
CA LYS A 798 10.51 9.03 -14.67
C LYS A 798 11.49 8.51 -15.72
N GLN A 799 10.97 8.16 -16.90
CA GLN A 799 11.74 7.59 -18.00
C GLN A 799 11.66 8.37 -19.30
N VAL A 800 12.70 8.20 -20.14
CA VAL A 800 12.66 8.49 -21.57
C VAL A 800 13.48 7.44 -22.33
N THR A 801 12.87 6.81 -23.33
CA THR A 801 13.55 5.87 -24.24
C THR A 801 13.88 6.56 -25.55
N LEU A 802 15.16 6.53 -25.94
CA LEU A 802 15.65 7.06 -27.21
C LEU A 802 15.79 5.93 -28.23
N THR A 803 15.20 6.13 -29.42
CA THR A 803 15.22 5.17 -30.53
C THR A 803 16.11 5.61 -31.69
N SER A 804 16.67 6.82 -31.61
CA SER A 804 17.62 7.35 -32.59
C SER A 804 18.54 8.39 -31.95
N ALA A 805 19.66 8.68 -32.62
CA ALA A 805 20.61 9.70 -32.21
C ALA A 805 20.04 11.14 -32.24
N SER A 806 18.88 11.33 -32.88
CA SER A 806 18.15 12.60 -32.95
C SER A 806 16.82 12.48 -32.20
N PRO A 807 16.80 12.73 -30.87
CA PRO A 807 15.57 12.69 -30.09
C PRO A 807 14.54 13.67 -30.62
N THR A 808 13.26 13.32 -30.45
CA THR A 808 12.15 14.26 -30.66
C THR A 808 12.26 15.46 -29.71
N PRO A 809 11.58 16.59 -29.99
CA PRO A 809 11.55 17.73 -29.07
C PRO A 809 11.10 17.34 -27.66
N ALA A 810 10.06 16.50 -27.52
CA ALA A 810 9.56 16.04 -26.23
C ALA A 810 10.59 15.18 -25.46
N GLN A 811 11.29 14.28 -26.16
CA GLN A 811 12.37 13.50 -25.57
C GLN A 811 13.54 14.40 -25.15
N THR A 812 13.88 15.41 -25.95
CA THR A 812 14.95 16.37 -25.64
C THR A 812 14.62 17.16 -24.37
N THR A 813 13.40 17.72 -24.28
CA THR A 813 12.93 18.42 -23.08
C THR A 813 12.98 17.53 -21.85
N THR A 814 12.51 16.28 -21.96
CA THR A 814 12.54 15.33 -20.85
C THR A 814 13.98 15.03 -20.43
N LEU A 815 14.86 14.68 -21.38
CA LEU A 815 16.26 14.36 -21.12
C LEU A 815 17.00 15.51 -20.43
N THR A 816 16.81 16.75 -20.89
CA THR A 816 17.38 17.94 -20.25
C THR A 816 16.90 18.09 -18.81
N ALA A 817 15.60 17.86 -18.56
CA ALA A 817 15.05 17.89 -17.20
C ALA A 817 15.66 16.80 -16.31
N LEU A 818 15.81 15.56 -16.81
CA LEU A 818 16.38 14.46 -16.03
C LEU A 818 17.85 14.74 -15.65
N LEU A 819 18.66 15.21 -16.60
CA LEU A 819 20.06 15.58 -16.35
C LEU A 819 20.16 16.72 -15.34
N SER A 820 19.36 17.78 -15.50
CA SER A 820 19.35 18.91 -14.58
C SER A 820 18.93 18.50 -13.16
N LEU A 821 17.98 17.56 -13.03
CA LEU A 821 17.55 17.05 -11.72
C LEU A 821 18.65 16.20 -11.07
N ALA A 822 19.32 15.36 -11.85
CA ALA A 822 20.43 14.55 -11.34
C ALA A 822 21.62 15.44 -10.90
N ASP A 823 21.87 16.56 -11.59
CA ASP A 823 22.90 17.54 -11.21
C ASP A 823 22.62 18.24 -9.86
N THR A 824 21.37 18.26 -9.39
CA THR A 824 21.08 18.79 -8.04
C THR A 824 21.53 17.83 -6.93
N GLY A 825 21.93 16.60 -7.27
CA GLY A 825 22.34 15.57 -6.31
C GLY A 825 21.20 14.95 -5.50
N LYS A 826 19.93 15.28 -5.81
CA LYS A 826 18.75 14.79 -5.07
C LYS A 826 18.22 13.45 -5.58
N VAL A 827 18.56 13.09 -6.82
CA VAL A 827 18.16 11.84 -7.46
C VAL A 827 19.36 11.20 -8.17
N GLY A 828 19.28 9.89 -8.42
CA GLY A 828 20.17 9.19 -9.33
C GLY A 828 19.60 9.18 -10.76
N LEU A 829 20.46 9.00 -11.75
CA LEU A 829 20.06 8.81 -13.15
C LEU A 829 20.87 7.66 -13.75
N VAL A 830 20.17 6.69 -14.32
CA VAL A 830 20.78 5.53 -14.97
C VAL A 830 20.33 5.43 -16.42
N VAL A 831 21.12 4.74 -17.24
CA VAL A 831 20.76 4.39 -18.62
C VAL A 831 20.98 2.89 -18.83
N LYS A 832 20.01 2.23 -19.44
CA LYS A 832 20.09 0.82 -19.87
C LYS A 832 19.72 0.70 -21.34
N GLY A 833 20.35 -0.22 -22.05
CA GLY A 833 20.04 -0.50 -23.45
C GLY A 833 21.07 -1.40 -24.13
N LEU A 834 21.04 -1.44 -25.46
CA LEU A 834 22.00 -2.20 -26.27
C LEU A 834 23.00 -1.28 -27.00
N GLN A 835 24.28 -1.62 -26.93
CA GLN A 835 25.33 -1.03 -27.75
C GLN A 835 26.01 -2.13 -28.57
N GLY A 836 25.86 -2.09 -29.90
CA GLY A 836 26.42 -3.13 -30.77
C GLY A 836 25.86 -4.53 -30.51
N GLY A 837 24.60 -4.63 -30.06
CA GLY A 837 23.96 -5.89 -29.68
C GLY A 837 24.32 -6.39 -28.27
N VAL A 838 25.15 -5.66 -27.53
CA VAL A 838 25.56 -6.00 -26.16
C VAL A 838 24.78 -5.15 -25.16
N ALA A 839 24.21 -5.78 -24.13
CA ALA A 839 23.57 -5.06 -23.03
C ALA A 839 24.60 -4.20 -22.28
N ARG A 840 24.27 -2.92 -22.10
CA ARG A 840 25.09 -1.93 -21.41
C ARG A 840 24.32 -1.21 -20.32
N GLY A 841 25.04 -0.82 -19.27
CA GLY A 841 24.58 0.04 -18.19
C GLY A 841 25.44 1.27 -17.97
N PHE A 842 24.79 2.34 -17.49
CA PHE A 842 25.42 3.62 -17.23
C PHE A 842 24.81 4.25 -15.97
N THR A 843 25.63 4.94 -15.19
CA THR A 843 25.19 5.76 -14.06
C THR A 843 25.75 7.17 -14.16
N TYR A 844 24.93 8.17 -13.88
CA TYR A 844 25.31 9.58 -14.00
C TYR A 844 26.19 10.03 -12.83
N MET A 845 27.31 10.69 -13.14
CA MET A 845 28.26 11.19 -12.15
C MET A 845 28.14 12.70 -11.87
N GLY A 846 27.33 13.42 -12.65
CA GLY A 846 27.25 14.88 -12.63
C GLY A 846 28.02 15.54 -13.77
N GLY A 847 27.65 16.79 -14.10
CA GLY A 847 28.38 17.61 -15.08
C GLY A 847 28.38 17.06 -16.51
N GLY A 848 27.36 16.28 -16.88
CA GLY A 848 27.22 15.68 -18.20
C GLY A 848 28.05 14.40 -18.42
N LEU A 849 28.57 13.76 -17.37
CA LEU A 849 29.41 12.57 -17.46
C LEU A 849 28.70 11.33 -16.86
N PHE A 850 28.85 10.19 -17.52
CA PHE A 850 28.37 8.89 -17.05
C PHE A 850 29.54 7.92 -16.84
N GLN A 851 29.50 7.17 -15.74
CA GLN A 851 30.29 5.97 -15.56
C GLN A 851 29.58 4.83 -16.31
N THR A 852 30.31 4.07 -17.12
CA THR A 852 29.76 2.88 -17.76
C THR A 852 29.90 1.67 -16.84
N ASP A 853 29.26 0.56 -17.19
CA ASP A 853 29.46 -0.76 -16.60
C ASP A 853 30.87 -1.37 -16.81
N ARG A 854 31.85 -0.58 -17.25
CA ARG A 854 33.29 -0.89 -17.26
C ARG A 854 34.07 0.15 -16.48
N ALA A 855 34.88 -0.26 -15.51
CA ALA A 855 35.53 0.64 -14.56
C ALA A 855 36.50 1.62 -15.25
N ALA A 856 37.09 1.23 -16.37
CA ALA A 856 38.02 2.05 -17.15
C ALA A 856 37.35 2.96 -18.20
N GLU A 857 36.02 2.96 -18.30
CA GLU A 857 35.28 3.67 -19.36
C GLU A 857 34.24 4.64 -18.76
N THR A 858 34.32 5.89 -19.21
CA THR A 858 33.30 6.94 -18.97
C THR A 858 32.84 7.51 -20.29
N VAL A 859 31.61 8.02 -20.36
CA VAL A 859 31.01 8.59 -21.57
C VAL A 859 30.29 9.91 -21.27
N THR A 860 30.36 10.88 -22.17
CA THR A 860 29.58 12.11 -22.03
C THR A 860 28.11 11.86 -22.38
N ALA A 861 27.21 12.65 -21.79
CA ALA A 861 25.77 12.60 -22.08
C ALA A 861 25.48 12.77 -23.58
N SER A 862 26.21 13.70 -24.23
CA SER A 862 26.09 13.96 -25.66
C SER A 862 26.51 12.75 -26.49
N LEU A 863 27.65 12.12 -26.20
CA LEU A 863 28.11 10.94 -26.92
C LEU A 863 27.18 9.76 -26.68
N LEU A 864 26.75 9.52 -25.44
CA LEU A 864 25.81 8.46 -25.09
C LEU A 864 24.49 8.58 -25.88
N GLN A 865 23.94 9.79 -25.99
CA GLN A 865 22.76 10.04 -26.80
C GLN A 865 22.93 9.61 -28.26
N THR A 866 24.10 9.85 -28.87
CA THR A 866 24.36 9.47 -30.27
C THR A 866 24.40 7.96 -30.50
N LEU A 867 24.50 7.15 -29.44
CA LEU A 867 24.53 5.69 -29.55
C LEU A 867 23.14 5.08 -29.76
N ALA A 868 22.07 5.82 -29.44
CA ALA A 868 20.69 5.38 -29.59
C ALA A 868 20.32 5.16 -31.06
N ARG A 869 19.70 4.01 -31.35
CA ARG A 869 19.25 3.60 -32.69
C ARG A 869 18.17 2.52 -32.58
N ALA A 870 17.47 2.23 -33.66
CA ALA A 870 16.54 1.11 -33.70
C ALA A 870 17.29 -0.22 -33.44
N GLY A 871 16.79 -1.04 -32.51
CA GLY A 871 17.45 -2.25 -32.00
C GLY A 871 18.63 -1.98 -31.06
N GLY A 872 18.89 -0.71 -30.74
CA GLY A 872 19.92 -0.20 -29.84
C GLY A 872 19.38 0.94 -28.98
N GLU A 873 18.13 0.79 -28.54
CA GLU A 873 17.42 1.81 -27.77
C GLU A 873 18.08 2.02 -26.41
N LEU A 874 18.09 3.27 -25.94
CA LEU A 874 18.62 3.66 -24.64
C LEU A 874 17.50 4.24 -23.78
N THR A 875 17.25 3.64 -22.62
CA THR A 875 16.25 4.11 -21.67
C THR A 875 16.93 4.79 -20.48
N TYR A 876 16.69 6.08 -20.34
CA TYR A 876 17.10 6.89 -19.21
C TYR A 876 16.03 6.79 -18.13
N THR A 877 16.42 6.50 -16.89
CA THR A 877 15.49 6.35 -15.76
C THR A 877 16.04 7.10 -14.54
N VAL A 878 15.22 7.96 -13.95
CA VAL A 878 15.53 8.55 -12.64
C VAL A 878 15.31 7.49 -11.57
N VAL A 879 16.26 7.36 -10.66
CA VAL A 879 16.23 6.36 -9.58
C VAL A 879 16.43 7.04 -8.22
N PRO A 880 16.05 6.39 -7.10
CA PRO A 880 16.35 6.93 -5.77
C PRO A 880 17.84 7.22 -5.62
N LYS A 881 18.19 8.35 -5.00
CA LYS A 881 19.59 8.68 -4.77
C LYS A 881 20.26 7.59 -3.91
N GLY A 882 21.46 7.17 -4.31
CA GLY A 882 22.22 6.08 -3.70
C GLY A 882 21.94 4.71 -4.30
N SER A 883 20.92 4.56 -5.17
CA SER A 883 20.62 3.28 -5.86
C SER A 883 21.18 3.20 -7.28
N GLU A 884 21.71 4.31 -7.81
CA GLU A 884 22.16 4.40 -9.19
C GLU A 884 23.32 3.46 -9.56
N VAL A 885 24.17 3.10 -8.60
CA VAL A 885 25.23 2.11 -8.82
C VAL A 885 24.62 0.72 -8.99
N ARG A 886 23.78 0.29 -8.03
CA ARG A 886 23.09 -1.00 -8.06
C ARG A 886 22.27 -1.19 -9.32
N ILE A 887 21.44 -0.20 -9.63
CA ILE A 887 20.53 -0.29 -10.77
C ILE A 887 21.30 -0.10 -12.07
N GLY A 888 22.32 0.76 -12.08
CA GLY A 888 22.99 1.23 -13.28
C GLY A 888 24.12 0.34 -13.79
N ILE A 889 25.05 -0.09 -12.93
CA ILE A 889 26.35 -0.61 -13.38
C ILE A 889 26.99 -1.73 -12.53
N ASP A 890 26.49 -2.01 -11.33
CA ASP A 890 27.01 -3.05 -10.42
C ASP A 890 25.82 -3.67 -9.69
N ARG A 891 25.21 -4.68 -10.31
CA ARG A 891 23.88 -5.20 -9.97
C ARG A 891 23.81 -5.86 -8.59
N ASP A 892 24.89 -6.46 -8.10
CA ASP A 892 24.96 -7.13 -6.79
C ASP A 892 25.78 -6.40 -5.73
N LEU A 893 26.37 -5.25 -6.07
CA LEU A 893 27.15 -4.37 -5.19
C LEU A 893 28.39 -5.04 -4.60
N ASP A 894 29.01 -5.97 -5.34
CA ASP A 894 30.26 -6.61 -4.93
C ASP A 894 31.52 -5.77 -5.27
N GLY A 895 31.34 -4.67 -6.01
CA GLY A 895 32.37 -3.74 -6.43
C GLY A 895 32.97 -4.01 -7.82
N ALA A 896 32.57 -5.10 -8.49
CA ALA A 896 32.88 -5.37 -9.88
C ALA A 896 31.73 -4.89 -10.78
N LEU A 897 32.04 -4.16 -11.86
CA LEU A 897 31.00 -3.62 -12.73
C LEU A 897 30.48 -4.68 -13.70
N ASP A 898 29.17 -4.65 -14.00
CA ASP A 898 28.41 -5.67 -14.70
C ASP A 898 29.11 -6.18 -15.98
N ARG A 899 29.71 -5.29 -16.79
CA ARG A 899 30.32 -5.67 -18.07
C ARG A 899 31.74 -6.19 -17.90
N ASP A 900 32.50 -5.68 -16.94
CA ASP A 900 33.84 -6.20 -16.63
C ASP A 900 33.75 -7.64 -16.12
N GLU A 901 32.71 -7.96 -15.37
CA GLU A 901 32.40 -9.32 -14.94
C GLU A 901 32.05 -10.27 -16.08
N LEU A 902 31.10 -9.88 -16.93
CA LEU A 902 30.71 -10.69 -18.09
C LEU A 902 31.89 -10.94 -19.05
N ASP A 903 32.77 -9.97 -19.22
CA ASP A 903 34.00 -10.11 -20.01
C ASP A 903 34.99 -11.12 -19.40
N ARG A 904 34.97 -11.26 -18.07
CA ARG A 904 35.80 -12.21 -17.31
C ARG A 904 35.12 -13.58 -17.13
N GLY A 905 33.88 -13.74 -17.60
CA GLY A 905 33.10 -14.95 -17.45
C GLY A 905 32.48 -15.13 -16.06
N THR A 906 32.40 -14.07 -15.27
CA THR A 906 31.67 -14.04 -13.98
C THR A 906 30.25 -13.53 -14.19
N ARG A 907 29.44 -13.55 -13.13
CA ARG A 907 28.01 -13.23 -13.19
C ARG A 907 27.67 -11.98 -12.38
N PRO A 908 27.11 -10.93 -13.01
CA PRO A 908 26.61 -9.72 -12.33
C PRO A 908 25.43 -9.92 -11.38
N ASP A 909 25.10 -11.16 -11.08
CA ASP A 909 23.95 -11.51 -10.25
C ASP A 909 24.28 -12.63 -9.28
N ASP A 910 25.57 -12.70 -8.95
CA ASP A 910 26.13 -13.62 -8.00
C ASP A 910 27.36 -12.99 -7.36
N PRO A 911 27.23 -12.41 -6.15
CA PRO A 911 28.33 -11.73 -5.48
C PRO A 911 29.46 -12.68 -5.07
N ALA A 912 29.27 -14.00 -5.22
CA ALA A 912 30.30 -15.01 -5.03
C ALA A 912 31.10 -15.31 -6.31
N SER A 913 30.68 -14.78 -7.47
CA SER A 913 31.26 -15.11 -8.78
C SER A 913 32.56 -14.38 -9.11
N ARG A 914 33.05 -13.45 -8.28
CA ARG A 914 34.25 -12.65 -8.57
C ARG A 914 35.55 -13.46 -8.70
N ILE A 915 36.36 -13.12 -9.69
CA ILE A 915 37.76 -13.58 -9.78
C ILE A 915 38.62 -12.62 -8.95
N SER A 916 39.49 -13.15 -8.08
CA SER A 916 40.44 -12.31 -7.31
C SER A 916 41.26 -11.42 -8.25
N PRO A 917 41.54 -10.17 -7.84
CA PRO A 917 42.11 -9.14 -8.71
C PRO A 917 43.43 -9.53 -9.36
#